data_AF-A0A8S1KJM2-F1
#
_entry.id   AF-A0A8S1KJM2-F1
#
_cell.length_a   1.000
_cell.length_b   1.000
_cell.length_c   1.000
_cell.angle_alpha   90.00
_cell.angle_beta   90.00
_cell.angle_gamma   90.00
#
_symmetry.space_group_name_H-M   'P 1'
#
loop_
_entity.id
_entity.type
_entity.pdbx_description
1 polymer ?
#
loop_
_entity_poly.entity_id
_entity_poly.type
_entity_poly.pdbx_seq_one_letter_code
_entity_poly.pdbx_strand_id
1 'polypeptide(L)'
;MTDNIEKNESIQSYMNYSEQRMMNEDSFLKQKNTQEEDPHAFEQSETHSQNKQIDPMLQQNEEEQEQEIQPIELNPLQIFESKKMEIIQNCQKNKTLFTDPDFPINNTSLYKDPQKPPEFAKDIKSVKWVRPHEISKDAKFVIDFEGDYKQGAFGESWFVGAVVIVGQMKKYNEKQNKQTQQQTQQQISQLEKLILDYDQFDECGFVAFQFFKNGEWKQVIVDTLLPFDQDSKQILFTQCANPSEFWLPLMEKAYCKLHGNYETICDGHIGEGLVDLTGGIAEINSLRDPQLNKMIENDQLWQVLLQTHKLQFFMGCMNHNETKGTKNADTGTHGILENHHYGIVDVREFPKEKLRLMRIRNVWGPEGGWNGAFSDDSEEWDKHRNLREELKLVFKSKKSDGTWWMSYQDWHQHFNKFYICKVFPESWQQYAIQGNWFGKTLGGVCPLKMPSEGLPEYVQVDTDEKWFNNPQYKIKVHKETKLYLSLMLEDEKITQQPYVACNLMVIANKGRLSRIWERPPNQDIVIDMNPKGDMAAQREITQYLILKNFEGKSFGNYMVIPNMIVNETRKEDKRNFILRIFSSDRIDVAEMSETLEIQQEGSWNETSAGGKRKYDNGKENPNWCKNPQYFLNLSVSTHLKIILRRQGQVKRAKGTKIGMTICRFDKAPTNSLNIIKQQKGGGTNLVRLLKQTQQQLEAPKMIGIQRKLLIGSNEKFKQSTYFHEDVAALYFHFNPTEGPFIIIPSLDQEDRFANYKLTIYSNQEVELTKLDETKNQVHIGKWEQDISDGGCHLYEDPYEKDTSKRTWTMNPKYSLQFFEPIHITITLCIAEKNWKSKTKNTVGGMIGVYLIEKSENKITTQQIVRIPNFLPINEIQEEFDLQPTKNGYYIMPTTYQSKIHGQFILAVQGDKEFTLQALK
;
A
#
# COMPACT_ATOMS: atom_id res chain seq x y z
N MET A 1 -14.33 7.49 33.28
CA MET A 1 -14.60 6.05 33.55
C MET A 1 -14.99 5.27 32.28
N THR A 2 -14.53 5.70 31.11
CA THR A 2 -14.61 4.96 29.84
C THR A 2 -13.42 5.42 28.99
N ASP A 3 -12.23 4.96 29.36
CA ASP A 3 -10.99 5.09 28.59
C ASP A 3 -10.18 3.81 28.85
N ASN A 4 -9.55 3.26 27.80
CA ASN A 4 -8.76 2.02 27.75
C ASN A 4 -9.48 0.73 27.30
N ILE A 5 -10.11 0.78 26.13
CA ILE A 5 -10.22 -0.38 25.23
C ILE A 5 -9.39 0.00 23.99
N GLU A 6 -8.66 -0.96 23.41
CA GLU A 6 -7.74 -0.83 22.25
C GLU A 6 -6.25 -0.57 22.57
N LYS A 7 -5.58 -1.58 23.13
CA LYS A 7 -4.16 -1.85 22.85
C LYS A 7 -3.95 -3.36 22.72
N ASN A 8 -3.40 -3.79 21.58
CA ASN A 8 -2.96 -5.14 21.15
C ASN A 8 -3.94 -6.05 20.38
N GLU A 9 -3.79 -6.05 19.04
CA GLU A 9 -4.54 -6.86 18.06
C GLU A 9 -4.08 -8.33 17.96
N SER A 10 -2.90 -8.69 18.49
CA SER A 10 -2.47 -10.10 18.53
C SER A 10 -3.48 -10.96 19.31
N ILE A 11 -4.10 -10.38 20.33
CA ILE A 11 -5.07 -11.01 21.23
C ILE A 11 -6.46 -11.16 20.58
N GLN A 12 -6.90 -10.18 19.77
CA GLN A 12 -8.12 -10.31 18.97
C GLN A 12 -8.02 -11.43 17.91
N SER A 13 -6.82 -11.69 17.39
CA SER A 13 -6.59 -12.85 16.51
C SER A 13 -6.85 -14.19 17.22
N TYR A 14 -6.50 -14.28 18.51
CA TYR A 14 -6.73 -15.45 19.35
C TYR A 14 -8.22 -15.61 19.73
N MET A 15 -8.92 -14.51 20.00
CA MET A 15 -10.36 -14.49 20.34
C MET A 15 -11.25 -14.91 19.17
N ASN A 16 -11.01 -14.37 17.97
CA ASN A 16 -11.76 -14.79 16.77
C ASN A 16 -11.54 -16.27 16.42
N TYR A 17 -10.38 -16.83 16.81
CA TYR A 17 -10.04 -18.24 16.60
C TYR A 17 -10.71 -19.18 17.61
N SER A 18 -10.80 -18.80 18.89
CA SER A 18 -11.37 -19.64 19.96
C SER A 18 -12.90 -19.57 20.03
N GLU A 19 -13.50 -18.38 19.89
CA GLU A 19 -14.95 -18.18 20.03
C GLU A 19 -15.75 -18.82 18.88
N GLN A 20 -15.23 -18.79 17.65
CA GLN A 20 -15.96 -19.32 16.47
C GLN A 20 -15.88 -20.85 16.34
N ARG A 21 -14.97 -21.52 17.06
CA ARG A 21 -14.81 -22.98 16.98
C ARG A 21 -15.64 -23.75 18.02
N MET A 22 -15.84 -23.18 19.21
CA MET A 22 -16.72 -23.78 20.23
C MET A 22 -18.17 -23.91 19.74
N MET A 23 -18.61 -23.09 18.77
CA MET A 23 -19.95 -23.20 18.19
C MET A 23 -20.09 -24.28 17.09
N ASN A 24 -18.99 -24.72 16.46
CA ASN A 24 -19.05 -25.59 15.29
C ASN A 24 -18.72 -27.06 15.57
N GLU A 25 -18.06 -27.39 16.68
CA GLU A 25 -17.73 -28.79 17.02
C GLU A 25 -18.96 -29.62 17.45
N ASP A 26 -20.03 -29.00 17.94
CA ASP A 26 -21.31 -29.68 18.20
C ASP A 26 -22.05 -30.11 16.91
N SER A 27 -21.71 -29.51 15.76
CA SER A 27 -22.32 -29.85 14.47
C SER A 27 -21.61 -31.02 13.76
N PHE A 28 -20.28 -31.14 13.95
CA PHE A 28 -19.45 -32.10 13.23
C PHE A 28 -19.53 -33.53 13.81
N LEU A 29 -19.88 -33.66 15.10
CA LEU A 29 -20.10 -34.97 15.75
C LEU A 29 -21.47 -35.60 15.39
N LYS A 30 -22.38 -34.87 14.75
CA LYS A 30 -23.70 -35.39 14.32
C LYS A 30 -23.76 -35.89 12.88
N GLN A 31 -22.75 -35.63 12.05
CA GLN A 31 -22.74 -36.02 10.62
C GLN A 31 -21.92 -37.28 10.31
N LYS A 32 -21.33 -37.95 11.30
CA LYS A 32 -20.51 -39.17 11.09
C LYS A 32 -21.30 -40.49 11.06
N ASN A 33 -22.62 -40.47 11.19
CA ASN A 33 -23.47 -41.65 11.08
C ASN A 33 -24.46 -41.49 9.92
N THR A 34 -23.96 -41.67 8.69
CA THR A 34 -24.68 -42.23 7.52
C THR A 34 -23.91 -41.88 6.26
N GLN A 35 -23.22 -42.86 5.67
CA GLN A 35 -23.19 -43.06 4.21
C GLN A 35 -22.44 -44.36 3.90
N GLU A 36 -23.21 -45.31 3.35
CA GLU A 36 -22.77 -46.61 2.84
C GLU A 36 -22.07 -46.46 1.49
N GLU A 37 -21.23 -47.46 1.20
CA GLU A 37 -20.36 -47.64 0.04
C GLU A 37 -21.13 -47.95 -1.25
N ASP A 38 -20.58 -47.54 -2.40
CA ASP A 38 -20.84 -48.21 -3.69
C ASP A 38 -19.55 -48.21 -4.54
N PRO A 39 -19.00 -49.38 -4.95
CA PRO A 39 -17.71 -49.48 -5.64
C PRO A 39 -17.87 -49.84 -7.11
N HIS A 40 -17.47 -48.97 -8.05
CA HIS A 40 -17.15 -49.43 -9.41
C HIS A 40 -16.19 -48.51 -10.19
N ALA A 41 -15.30 -49.20 -10.92
CA ALA A 41 -14.55 -48.81 -12.11
C ALA A 41 -13.10 -48.28 -11.92
N PHE A 42 -12.17 -49.25 -11.98
CA PHE A 42 -10.77 -49.11 -12.32
C PHE A 42 -10.55 -49.50 -13.80
N GLU A 43 -9.45 -48.98 -14.37
CA GLU A 43 -8.64 -49.46 -15.51
C GLU A 43 -8.63 -48.70 -16.86
N GLN A 44 -7.40 -48.68 -17.41
CA GLN A 44 -6.90 -48.34 -18.75
C GLN A 44 -6.48 -46.86 -18.95
N SER A 45 -5.28 -46.50 -19.42
CA SER A 45 -4.28 -47.20 -20.23
C SER A 45 -2.91 -46.47 -20.20
N GLU A 46 -1.85 -47.24 -20.45
CA GLU A 46 -0.44 -46.82 -20.57
C GLU A 46 -0.01 -46.51 -22.02
N THR A 47 1.04 -45.69 -22.15
CA THR A 47 2.05 -45.58 -23.25
C THR A 47 1.66 -44.98 -24.62
N HIS A 48 2.37 -43.91 -25.03
CA HIS A 48 3.19 -43.92 -26.26
C HIS A 48 4.00 -42.61 -26.44
N SER A 49 5.32 -42.78 -26.58
CA SER A 49 6.28 -41.80 -27.10
C SER A 49 6.46 -42.05 -28.60
N GLN A 50 6.55 -41.00 -29.44
CA GLN A 50 7.50 -40.85 -30.58
C GLN A 50 7.14 -39.72 -31.56
N ASN A 51 8.16 -38.90 -31.84
CA ASN A 51 8.62 -38.33 -33.11
C ASN A 51 7.62 -37.94 -34.23
N LYS A 52 7.66 -36.65 -34.62
CA LYS A 52 7.48 -36.18 -36.02
C LYS A 52 8.44 -34.98 -36.24
N GLN A 53 9.55 -35.17 -36.95
CA GLN A 53 9.77 -35.07 -38.41
C GLN A 53 9.67 -33.63 -38.97
N ILE A 54 10.81 -33.22 -39.52
CA ILE A 54 11.18 -31.95 -40.16
C ILE A 54 10.66 -31.95 -41.60
N ASP A 55 10.22 -30.79 -42.09
CA ASP A 55 10.08 -30.51 -43.52
C ASP A 55 10.80 -29.17 -43.85
N PRO A 56 11.71 -29.11 -44.84
CA PRO A 56 12.55 -27.94 -45.11
C PRO A 56 12.07 -27.15 -46.32
N MET A 57 12.01 -25.82 -46.23
CA MET A 57 12.31 -24.86 -47.31
C MET A 57 11.83 -23.46 -46.93
N LEU A 58 12.78 -22.55 -46.72
CA LEU A 58 12.91 -21.26 -47.41
C LEU A 58 14.11 -20.54 -46.80
N GLN A 59 15.21 -20.56 -47.55
CA GLN A 59 16.41 -19.78 -47.28
C GLN A 59 16.20 -18.32 -47.71
N GLN A 60 17.05 -17.47 -47.14
CA GLN A 60 17.38 -16.09 -47.52
C GLN A 60 16.51 -15.00 -46.89
N ASN A 61 16.98 -14.47 -45.76
CA ASN A 61 17.59 -13.15 -45.73
C ASN A 61 18.43 -12.99 -44.46
N GLU A 62 19.74 -12.86 -44.66
CA GLU A 62 20.70 -12.42 -43.66
C GLU A 62 20.51 -10.91 -43.47
N GLU A 63 20.01 -10.50 -42.31
CA GLU A 63 20.27 -9.17 -41.77
C GLU A 63 20.79 -9.36 -40.34
N GLU A 64 22.06 -9.01 -40.17
CA GLU A 64 22.74 -8.89 -38.89
C GLU A 64 21.98 -7.92 -37.99
N GLN A 65 21.17 -8.45 -37.08
CA GLN A 65 20.81 -7.75 -35.86
C GLN A 65 21.63 -8.38 -34.74
N GLU A 66 22.66 -7.65 -34.30
CA GLU A 66 23.29 -7.85 -33.00
C GLU A 66 22.19 -7.77 -31.93
N GLN A 67 21.59 -8.91 -31.60
CA GLN A 67 20.87 -9.06 -30.36
C GLN A 67 21.91 -8.99 -29.26
N GLU A 68 21.92 -7.87 -28.51
CA GLU A 68 22.48 -7.84 -27.17
C GLU A 68 21.95 -9.06 -26.43
N ILE A 69 22.82 -10.06 -26.25
CA ILE A 69 22.54 -11.20 -25.39
C ILE A 69 22.44 -10.61 -23.99
N GLN A 70 21.20 -10.35 -23.54
CA GLN A 70 20.97 -10.10 -22.14
C GLN A 70 21.58 -11.26 -21.36
N PRO A 71 22.48 -11.01 -20.39
CA PRO A 71 23.10 -12.09 -19.64
C PRO A 71 21.98 -12.93 -19.02
N ILE A 72 22.04 -14.25 -19.23
CA ILE A 72 21.16 -15.19 -18.57
C ILE A 72 21.40 -15.01 -17.07
N GLU A 73 20.47 -14.34 -16.38
CA GLU A 73 20.48 -14.22 -14.92
C GLU A 73 20.34 -15.64 -14.36
N LEU A 74 21.46 -16.21 -13.94
CA LEU A 74 21.52 -17.50 -13.27
C LEU A 74 20.66 -17.43 -12.01
N ASN A 75 19.84 -18.47 -11.77
CA ASN A 75 19.06 -18.57 -10.54
C ASN A 75 20.03 -18.60 -9.33
N PRO A 76 19.72 -17.94 -8.19
CA PRO A 76 20.56 -17.95 -6.98
C PRO A 76 21.10 -19.33 -6.56
N LEU A 77 20.31 -20.40 -6.71
CA LEU A 77 20.75 -21.76 -6.41
C LEU A 77 21.84 -22.25 -7.37
N GLN A 78 21.78 -21.88 -8.65
CA GLN A 78 22.81 -22.22 -9.63
C GLN A 78 24.10 -21.46 -9.35
N ILE A 79 24.01 -20.20 -8.92
CA ILE A 79 25.17 -19.40 -8.50
C ILE A 79 25.83 -20.05 -7.27
N PHE A 80 25.03 -20.47 -6.29
CA PHE A 80 25.50 -21.20 -5.12
C PHE A 80 26.24 -22.49 -5.49
N GLU A 81 25.63 -23.36 -6.30
CA GLU A 81 26.26 -24.61 -6.74
C GLU A 81 27.53 -24.37 -7.55
N SER A 82 27.56 -23.36 -8.41
CA SER A 82 28.75 -23.00 -9.19
C SER A 82 29.90 -22.56 -8.28
N LYS A 83 29.62 -21.68 -7.30
CA LYS A 83 30.62 -21.22 -6.32
C LYS A 83 31.12 -22.35 -5.45
N LYS A 84 30.23 -23.24 -5.00
CA LYS A 84 30.58 -24.45 -4.25
C LYS A 84 31.54 -25.34 -5.04
N MET A 85 31.22 -25.62 -6.30
CA MET A 85 32.07 -26.46 -7.16
C MET A 85 33.43 -25.82 -7.46
N GLU A 86 33.48 -24.49 -7.65
CA GLU A 86 34.74 -23.75 -7.81
C GLU A 86 35.64 -23.88 -6.57
N ILE A 87 35.06 -23.75 -5.37
CA ILE A 87 35.77 -23.91 -4.11
C ILE A 87 36.36 -25.33 -4.01
N ILE A 88 35.55 -26.36 -4.26
CA ILE A 88 35.99 -27.76 -4.22
C ILE A 88 37.15 -28.01 -5.20
N GLN A 89 37.03 -27.54 -6.44
CA GLN A 89 38.07 -27.70 -7.46
C GLN A 89 39.38 -27.00 -7.05
N ASN A 90 39.30 -25.79 -6.51
CA ASN A 90 40.47 -25.04 -6.04
C ASN A 90 41.15 -25.73 -4.84
N CYS A 91 40.36 -26.23 -3.89
CA CYS A 91 40.87 -27.00 -2.74
C CYS A 91 41.58 -28.28 -3.18
N GLN A 92 40.98 -29.05 -4.09
CA GLN A 92 41.57 -30.26 -4.64
C GLN A 92 42.85 -29.99 -5.44
N LYS A 93 42.86 -28.94 -6.26
CA LYS A 93 44.01 -28.56 -7.10
C LYS A 93 45.20 -28.09 -6.27
N ASN A 94 44.97 -27.21 -5.29
CA ASN A 94 46.03 -26.57 -4.52
C ASN A 94 46.40 -27.35 -3.25
N LYS A 95 45.61 -28.36 -2.87
CA LYS A 95 45.73 -29.11 -1.60
C LYS A 95 45.71 -28.19 -0.37
N THR A 96 44.88 -27.16 -0.44
CA THR A 96 44.69 -26.16 0.63
C THR A 96 43.22 -26.08 1.01
N LEU A 97 42.95 -25.91 2.30
CA LEU A 97 41.59 -25.66 2.79
C LEU A 97 41.10 -24.28 2.34
N PHE A 98 39.80 -24.17 2.11
CA PHE A 98 39.12 -22.93 1.72
C PHE A 98 39.28 -21.87 2.79
N THR A 99 39.59 -20.65 2.37
CA THR A 99 39.54 -19.44 3.18
C THR A 99 38.60 -18.48 2.49
N ASP A 100 37.62 -17.99 3.22
CA ASP A 100 36.52 -17.20 2.71
C ASP A 100 36.99 -15.78 2.37
N PRO A 101 37.04 -15.39 1.09
CA PRO A 101 37.48 -14.04 0.71
C PRO A 101 36.46 -12.97 1.10
N ASP A 102 35.18 -13.34 1.23
CA ASP A 102 34.08 -12.42 1.51
C ASP A 102 33.92 -12.14 3.01
N PHE A 103 34.57 -12.94 3.87
CA PHE A 103 34.52 -12.83 5.32
C PHE A 103 35.92 -13.05 5.92
N PRO A 104 36.83 -12.06 5.78
CA PRO A 104 38.25 -12.25 6.04
C PRO A 104 38.56 -12.42 7.53
N ILE A 105 39.66 -13.10 7.84
CA ILE A 105 40.13 -13.41 9.19
C ILE A 105 40.79 -12.22 9.92
N ASN A 106 40.12 -11.06 9.95
CA ASN A 106 40.60 -9.85 10.61
C ASN A 106 39.46 -9.08 11.31
N ASN A 107 39.77 -7.92 11.88
CA ASN A 107 38.82 -7.11 12.66
C ASN A 107 37.59 -6.63 11.87
N THR A 108 37.61 -6.57 10.54
CA THR A 108 36.42 -6.21 9.73
C THR A 108 35.29 -7.22 9.87
N SER A 109 35.61 -8.48 10.12
CA SER A 109 34.62 -9.53 10.33
C SER A 109 34.13 -9.61 11.78
N LEU A 110 34.87 -9.01 12.72
CA LEU A 110 34.51 -8.99 14.14
C LEU A 110 33.70 -7.74 14.51
N TYR A 111 34.07 -6.58 13.99
CA TYR A 111 33.60 -5.28 14.50
C TYR A 111 33.04 -4.39 13.39
N LYS A 112 32.07 -3.53 13.74
CA LYS A 112 31.53 -2.47 12.87
C LYS A 112 32.59 -1.43 12.55
N ASP A 113 33.38 -1.05 13.55
CA ASP A 113 34.58 -0.21 13.38
C ASP A 113 35.83 -1.01 13.80
N PRO A 114 36.63 -1.50 12.83
CA PRO A 114 37.84 -2.28 13.10
C PRO A 114 38.89 -1.55 13.94
N GLN A 115 38.86 -0.21 13.99
CA GLN A 115 39.79 0.62 14.74
C GLN A 115 39.31 0.92 16.16
N LYS A 116 38.00 0.79 16.41
CA LYS A 116 37.36 1.12 17.67
C LYS A 116 36.51 -0.05 18.17
N PRO A 117 37.16 -1.12 18.67
CA PRO A 117 36.44 -2.28 19.16
C PRO A 117 35.49 -1.92 20.32
N PRO A 118 34.34 -2.61 20.44
CA PRO A 118 33.34 -2.36 21.46
C PRO A 118 33.88 -2.67 22.86
N GLU A 119 33.20 -2.15 23.89
CA GLU A 119 33.68 -2.24 25.28
C GLU A 119 33.88 -3.68 25.77
N PHE A 120 33.04 -4.62 25.32
CA PHE A 120 33.19 -6.03 25.67
C PHE A 120 34.46 -6.66 25.07
N ALA A 121 35.00 -6.11 23.99
CA ALA A 121 36.19 -6.63 23.33
C ALA A 121 37.50 -6.09 23.94
N LYS A 122 37.44 -5.08 24.82
CA LYS A 122 38.62 -4.51 25.49
C LYS A 122 39.36 -5.52 26.38
N ASP A 123 38.65 -6.52 26.89
CA ASP A 123 39.21 -7.56 27.76
C ASP A 123 39.90 -8.69 26.96
N ILE A 124 39.71 -8.73 25.63
CA ILE A 124 40.30 -9.72 24.72
C ILE A 124 41.64 -9.20 24.21
N LYS A 125 42.75 -9.80 24.65
CA LYS A 125 44.09 -9.30 24.30
C LYS A 125 44.63 -9.86 23.00
N SER A 126 44.27 -11.09 22.62
CA SER A 126 44.79 -11.75 21.41
C SER A 126 43.78 -12.71 20.79
N VAL A 127 43.27 -12.35 19.60
CA VAL A 127 42.37 -13.18 18.80
C VAL A 127 43.15 -13.87 17.69
N LYS A 128 43.07 -15.21 17.63
CA LYS A 128 43.56 -16.02 16.51
C LYS A 128 42.38 -16.70 15.82
N TRP A 129 42.41 -16.78 14.49
CA TRP A 129 41.46 -17.60 13.74
C TRP A 129 42.02 -19.01 13.58
N VAL A 130 41.28 -20.01 14.05
CA VAL A 130 41.73 -21.41 14.09
C VAL A 130 40.64 -22.34 13.59
N ARG A 131 41.02 -23.49 13.03
CA ARG A 131 40.05 -24.51 12.59
C ARG A 131 39.65 -25.45 13.73
N PRO A 132 38.48 -26.12 13.63
CA PRO A 132 38.02 -27.12 14.58
C PRO A 132 39.09 -28.15 14.99
N HIS A 133 39.86 -28.67 14.03
CA HIS A 133 40.93 -29.65 14.26
C HIS A 133 42.13 -29.11 15.06
N GLU A 134 42.32 -27.79 15.11
CA GLU A 134 43.32 -27.15 15.98
C GLU A 134 42.83 -27.02 17.42
N ILE A 135 41.50 -27.07 17.64
CA ILE A 135 40.85 -26.95 18.96
C ILE A 135 40.65 -28.35 19.56
N SER A 136 40.06 -29.29 18.80
CA SER A 136 39.82 -30.68 19.20
C SER A 136 40.34 -31.66 18.15
N LYS A 137 41.02 -32.72 18.60
CA LYS A 137 41.55 -33.76 17.71
C LYS A 137 40.47 -34.65 17.08
N ASP A 138 39.30 -34.75 17.72
CA ASP A 138 38.13 -35.51 17.23
C ASP A 138 37.03 -34.53 16.81
N ALA A 139 37.43 -33.40 16.20
CA ALA A 139 36.51 -32.37 15.76
C ALA A 139 35.53 -32.92 14.72
N LYS A 140 34.25 -32.70 14.94
CA LYS A 140 33.17 -33.09 14.04
C LYS A 140 32.24 -31.91 13.82
N PHE A 141 31.68 -31.83 12.62
CA PHE A 141 30.66 -30.82 12.35
C PHE A 141 29.46 -31.02 13.30
N VAL A 142 28.88 -32.22 13.28
CA VAL A 142 27.79 -32.64 14.16
C VAL A 142 28.13 -34.01 14.75
N ILE A 143 27.94 -34.14 16.05
CA ILE A 143 28.00 -35.41 16.79
C ILE A 143 26.59 -35.85 17.14
N ASP A 144 25.79 -34.91 17.65
CA ASP A 144 24.41 -35.13 18.02
C ASP A 144 23.64 -33.80 17.90
N PHE A 145 22.72 -33.72 16.93
CA PHE A 145 21.81 -32.58 16.82
C PHE A 145 20.91 -32.40 18.06
N GLU A 146 20.86 -33.40 18.96
CA GLU A 146 20.10 -33.38 20.21
C GLU A 146 20.89 -32.82 21.40
N GLY A 147 22.19 -32.60 21.23
CA GLY A 147 23.12 -32.22 22.29
C GLY A 147 22.86 -30.86 22.92
N ASP A 148 23.30 -30.72 24.17
CA ASP A 148 23.31 -29.45 24.90
C ASP A 148 24.22 -28.43 24.18
N TYR A 149 23.92 -27.15 24.38
CA TYR A 149 24.62 -25.99 23.80
C TYR A 149 25.30 -25.22 24.92
N LYS A 150 26.29 -24.38 24.64
CA LYS A 150 26.83 -23.44 25.63
C LYS A 150 27.01 -22.06 25.00
N GLN A 151 26.45 -21.03 25.65
CA GLN A 151 26.70 -19.67 25.21
C GLN A 151 28.19 -19.34 25.38
N GLY A 152 28.76 -18.66 24.39
CA GLY A 152 30.11 -18.09 24.47
C GLY A 152 30.22 -16.92 25.44
N ALA A 153 31.41 -16.32 25.53
CA ALA A 153 31.68 -15.22 26.45
C ALA A 153 31.00 -13.89 26.07
N PHE A 154 30.41 -13.78 24.87
CA PHE A 154 29.77 -12.57 24.36
C PHE A 154 28.25 -12.73 24.26
N GLY A 155 27.55 -11.73 24.80
CA GLY A 155 26.15 -11.79 25.25
C GLY A 155 25.07 -11.82 24.16
N GLU A 156 25.11 -12.78 23.25
CA GLU A 156 24.09 -12.98 22.22
C GLU A 156 23.09 -14.06 22.64
N SER A 157 21.96 -13.65 23.22
CA SER A 157 20.92 -14.59 23.63
C SER A 157 19.84 -14.81 22.57
N TRP A 158 19.61 -13.86 21.65
CA TRP A 158 18.43 -13.88 20.77
C TRP A 158 18.54 -14.82 19.55
N PHE A 159 19.65 -14.79 18.79
CA PHE A 159 19.81 -15.67 17.61
C PHE A 159 19.98 -17.12 18.05
N VAL A 160 20.87 -17.36 19.02
CA VAL A 160 21.03 -18.65 19.67
C VAL A 160 19.70 -19.11 20.26
N GLY A 161 18.97 -18.23 20.95
CA GLY A 161 17.62 -18.49 21.45
C GLY A 161 16.63 -18.91 20.36
N ALA A 162 16.71 -18.32 19.16
CA ALA A 162 15.89 -18.73 18.01
C ALA A 162 16.30 -20.13 17.50
N VAL A 163 17.60 -20.39 17.34
CA VAL A 163 18.13 -21.72 16.94
C VAL A 163 17.68 -22.79 17.92
N VAL A 164 17.71 -22.46 19.21
CA VAL A 164 17.25 -23.29 20.33
C VAL A 164 15.77 -23.60 20.24
N ILE A 165 14.94 -22.60 19.93
CA ILE A 165 13.50 -22.78 19.80
C ILE A 165 13.18 -23.68 18.59
N VAL A 166 13.88 -23.48 17.48
CA VAL A 166 13.69 -24.23 16.23
C VAL A 166 14.30 -25.64 16.30
N GLY A 167 15.39 -25.82 17.06
CA GLY A 167 16.14 -27.06 17.23
C GLY A 167 15.51 -28.09 18.18
N GLN A 168 14.30 -27.85 18.68
CA GLN A 168 13.56 -28.79 19.52
C GLN A 168 13.11 -30.01 18.66
N MET A 169 13.93 -31.06 18.61
CA MET A 169 13.68 -32.25 17.77
C MET A 169 12.49 -33.12 18.21
N LYS A 170 11.77 -33.65 17.21
CA LYS A 170 10.52 -34.45 17.23
C LYS A 170 10.65 -35.90 17.74
N LYS A 171 11.55 -36.25 18.67
CA LYS A 171 11.65 -37.64 19.16
C LYS A 171 10.44 -38.13 19.96
N TYR A 172 9.60 -37.24 20.47
CA TYR A 172 8.45 -37.62 21.28
C TYR A 172 7.38 -38.43 20.49
N ASN A 173 7.19 -38.13 19.21
CA ASN A 173 6.10 -38.70 18.42
C ASN A 173 6.41 -40.08 17.80
N GLU A 174 7.67 -40.44 17.58
CA GLU A 174 8.03 -41.74 16.98
C GLU A 174 7.78 -42.94 17.90
N LYS A 175 7.87 -42.75 19.22
CA LYS A 175 7.66 -43.85 20.19
C LYS A 175 6.21 -44.13 20.54
N GLN A 176 5.29 -43.20 20.28
CA GLN A 176 3.84 -43.39 20.52
C GLN A 176 3.10 -43.97 19.29
N ASN A 177 3.60 -43.75 18.07
CA ASN A 177 2.98 -44.26 16.84
C ASN A 177 3.62 -45.56 16.33
N LYS A 178 3.78 -46.59 17.18
CA LYS A 178 4.26 -47.92 16.74
C LYS A 178 3.22 -48.74 15.96
N GLN A 179 1.97 -48.29 15.83
CA GLN A 179 0.91 -49.05 15.14
C GLN A 179 0.69 -48.67 13.66
N THR A 180 1.38 -47.65 13.14
CA THR A 180 1.24 -47.24 11.73
C THR A 180 2.62 -47.14 11.07
N GLN A 181 3.30 -48.27 10.96
CA GLN A 181 4.62 -48.41 10.31
C GLN A 181 4.53 -48.60 8.79
N GLN A 182 3.58 -47.94 8.13
CA GLN A 182 3.55 -47.89 6.66
C GLN A 182 3.46 -46.43 6.22
N GLN A 183 4.58 -45.92 5.66
CA GLN A 183 4.76 -44.62 4.99
C GLN A 183 5.00 -43.36 5.86
N THR A 184 5.83 -43.41 6.91
CA THR A 184 6.45 -42.18 7.44
C THR A 184 7.71 -41.84 6.65
N GLN A 185 7.57 -40.95 5.67
CA GLN A 185 8.67 -40.16 5.12
C GLN A 185 9.41 -39.53 6.30
N GLN A 186 10.72 -39.81 6.43
CA GLN A 186 11.58 -39.24 7.49
C GLN A 186 11.39 -37.72 7.52
N GLN A 187 10.71 -37.20 8.55
CA GLN A 187 10.52 -35.76 8.69
C GLN A 187 11.85 -35.16 9.12
N ILE A 188 12.62 -34.66 8.14
CA ILE A 188 13.82 -33.84 8.37
C ILE A 188 13.44 -32.68 9.30
N SER A 189 14.18 -32.51 10.39
CA SER A 189 13.98 -31.43 11.35
C SER A 189 14.17 -30.07 10.66
N GLN A 190 13.54 -29.02 11.21
CA GLN A 190 13.68 -27.68 10.61
C GLN A 190 15.14 -27.22 10.59
N LEU A 191 15.94 -27.61 11.59
CA LEU A 191 17.35 -27.26 11.70
C LEU A 191 18.21 -27.95 10.63
N GLU A 192 17.98 -29.23 10.35
CA GLU A 192 18.66 -29.94 9.27
C GLU A 192 18.39 -29.32 7.90
N LYS A 193 17.18 -28.76 7.67
CA LYS A 193 16.88 -28.04 6.42
C LYS A 193 17.74 -26.79 6.24
N LEU A 194 18.25 -26.20 7.31
CA LEU A 194 19.10 -25.00 7.23
C LEU A 194 20.54 -25.33 6.88
N ILE A 195 20.95 -26.59 6.96
CA ILE A 195 22.29 -27.06 6.66
C ILE A 195 22.28 -27.64 5.26
N LEU A 196 22.98 -26.99 4.33
CA LEU A 196 23.00 -27.39 2.92
C LEU A 196 24.14 -28.36 2.60
N ASP A 197 25.30 -28.14 3.20
CA ASP A 197 26.49 -28.94 2.98
C ASP A 197 27.44 -28.86 4.18
N TYR A 198 27.86 -30.02 4.65
CA TYR A 198 28.96 -30.15 5.60
C TYR A 198 29.87 -31.35 5.26
N ASP A 199 29.67 -32.00 4.11
CA ASP A 199 30.49 -33.14 3.69
C ASP A 199 31.93 -32.70 3.43
N GLN A 200 32.09 -31.43 3.05
CA GLN A 200 33.38 -30.80 2.75
C GLN A 200 34.05 -30.16 3.98
N PHE A 201 33.51 -30.38 5.18
CA PHE A 201 34.02 -29.85 6.44
C PHE A 201 35.50 -30.24 6.68
N ASP A 202 35.84 -31.50 6.43
CA ASP A 202 37.20 -32.03 6.62
C ASP A 202 38.09 -31.82 5.39
N GLU A 203 37.57 -32.14 4.21
CA GLU A 203 38.37 -32.21 2.97
C GLU A 203 38.73 -30.84 2.40
N CYS A 204 37.75 -29.92 2.39
CA CYS A 204 37.92 -28.57 1.83
C CYS A 204 37.81 -27.47 2.90
N GLY A 205 37.38 -27.77 4.13
CA GLY A 205 37.35 -26.80 5.22
C GLY A 205 36.29 -25.72 5.07
N PHE A 206 35.12 -26.05 4.50
CA PHE A 206 33.96 -25.16 4.41
C PHE A 206 32.66 -25.88 4.73
N VAL A 207 31.63 -25.09 5.04
CA VAL A 207 30.25 -25.55 5.25
C VAL A 207 29.27 -24.55 4.62
N ALA A 208 28.04 -24.98 4.37
CA ALA A 208 27.01 -24.16 3.76
C ALA A 208 25.69 -24.22 4.54
N PHE A 209 25.06 -23.06 4.70
CA PHE A 209 23.77 -22.89 5.38
C PHE A 209 22.80 -22.10 4.50
N GLN A 210 21.52 -22.06 4.88
CA GLN A 210 20.54 -21.12 4.35
C GLN A 210 19.75 -20.39 5.44
N PHE A 211 19.39 -19.14 5.15
CA PHE A 211 18.56 -18.30 6.01
C PHE A 211 17.51 -17.56 5.18
N PHE A 212 16.32 -17.36 5.73
CA PHE A 212 15.26 -16.59 5.09
C PHE A 212 15.47 -15.10 5.33
N LYS A 213 15.82 -14.32 4.30
CA LYS A 213 15.99 -12.86 4.39
C LYS A 213 15.21 -12.16 3.31
N ASN A 214 14.59 -11.03 3.66
CA ASN A 214 13.89 -10.13 2.74
C ASN A 214 12.93 -10.85 1.77
N GLY A 215 12.23 -11.88 2.26
CA GLY A 215 11.23 -12.62 1.49
C GLY A 215 11.72 -13.88 0.77
N GLU A 216 13.01 -14.23 0.86
CA GLU A 216 13.61 -15.33 0.10
C GLU A 216 14.68 -16.10 0.91
N TRP A 217 14.93 -17.36 0.53
CA TRP A 217 15.99 -18.19 1.11
C TRP A 217 17.34 -17.86 0.49
N LYS A 218 18.29 -17.38 1.31
CA LYS A 218 19.66 -17.05 0.92
C LYS A 218 20.63 -18.14 1.37
N GLN A 219 21.45 -18.64 0.45
CA GLN A 219 22.48 -19.64 0.72
C GLN A 219 23.81 -18.96 1.07
N VAL A 220 24.50 -19.44 2.11
CA VAL A 220 25.73 -18.85 2.63
C VAL A 220 26.78 -19.94 2.80
N ILE A 221 27.93 -19.78 2.13
CA ILE A 221 29.13 -20.62 2.31
C ILE A 221 30.09 -19.89 3.23
N VAL A 222 30.64 -20.59 4.23
CA VAL A 222 31.70 -20.10 5.12
C VAL A 222 32.82 -21.12 5.26
N ASP A 223 34.06 -20.65 5.42
CA ASP A 223 35.15 -21.52 5.84
C ASP A 223 35.03 -21.94 7.32
N THR A 224 35.78 -22.95 7.73
CA THR A 224 35.79 -23.48 9.11
C THR A 224 36.68 -22.72 10.10
N LEU A 225 37.24 -21.54 9.77
CA LEU A 225 38.03 -20.76 10.71
C LEU A 225 37.13 -20.03 11.72
N LEU A 226 37.37 -20.22 13.02
CA LEU A 226 36.63 -19.59 14.10
C LEU A 226 37.53 -18.65 14.91
N PRO A 227 37.01 -17.51 15.40
CA PRO A 227 37.76 -16.60 16.23
C PRO A 227 37.95 -17.18 17.64
N PHE A 228 39.19 -17.28 18.06
CA PHE A 228 39.60 -17.97 19.28
C PHE A 228 40.48 -17.06 20.14
N ASP A 229 40.14 -16.95 21.42
CA ASP A 229 40.94 -16.23 22.39
C ASP A 229 42.12 -17.08 22.85
N GLN A 230 43.32 -16.56 22.63
CA GLN A 230 44.53 -17.26 23.04
C GLN A 230 44.71 -17.30 24.56
N ASP A 231 44.14 -16.35 25.30
CA ASP A 231 44.30 -16.26 26.75
C ASP A 231 43.37 -17.25 27.47
N SER A 232 42.06 -17.20 27.21
CA SER A 232 41.09 -18.15 27.78
C SER A 232 41.13 -19.54 27.13
N LYS A 233 41.76 -19.67 25.96
CA LYS A 233 41.78 -20.89 25.13
C LYS A 233 40.39 -21.38 24.74
N GLN A 234 39.49 -20.44 24.43
CA GLN A 234 38.11 -20.72 24.06
C GLN A 234 37.73 -19.99 22.76
N ILE A 235 36.72 -20.52 22.06
CA ILE A 235 36.09 -19.80 20.95
C ILE A 235 35.40 -18.57 21.55
N LEU A 236 35.54 -17.40 20.89
CA LEU A 236 35.00 -16.15 21.41
C LEU A 236 33.47 -16.21 21.56
N PHE A 237 32.78 -16.57 20.48
CA PHE A 237 31.33 -16.58 20.39
C PHE A 237 30.75 -17.97 20.76
N THR A 238 29.64 -18.36 20.15
CA THR A 238 28.86 -19.52 20.59
C THR A 238 29.62 -20.85 20.50
N GLN A 239 29.35 -21.77 21.43
CA GLN A 239 29.96 -23.10 21.50
C GLN A 239 28.88 -24.20 21.63
N CYS A 240 29.17 -25.40 21.16
CA CYS A 240 28.37 -26.58 21.50
C CYS A 240 28.74 -27.05 22.91
N ALA A 241 27.84 -27.70 23.66
CA ALA A 241 28.23 -28.22 24.98
C ALA A 241 29.25 -29.35 24.87
N ASN A 242 29.23 -30.10 23.76
CA ASN A 242 30.33 -30.97 23.41
C ASN A 242 31.46 -30.15 22.78
N PRO A 243 32.65 -30.08 23.40
CA PRO A 243 33.77 -29.29 22.89
C PRO A 243 34.39 -29.81 21.59
N SER A 244 33.92 -30.96 21.07
CA SER A 244 34.34 -31.52 19.78
C SER A 244 33.30 -31.33 18.66
N GLU A 245 32.22 -30.58 18.92
CA GLU A 245 31.14 -30.31 17.97
C GLU A 245 31.12 -28.83 17.58
N PHE A 246 30.92 -28.53 16.28
CA PHE A 246 31.19 -27.18 15.74
C PHE A 246 30.10 -26.58 14.84
N TRP A 247 28.96 -27.26 14.62
CA TRP A 247 27.92 -26.76 13.73
C TRP A 247 27.33 -25.42 14.15
N LEU A 248 27.09 -25.20 15.45
CA LEU A 248 26.47 -23.99 15.97
C LEU A 248 27.39 -22.76 15.83
N PRO A 249 28.68 -22.80 16.25
CA PRO A 249 29.61 -21.71 15.97
C PRO A 249 29.73 -21.38 14.48
N LEU A 250 29.67 -22.39 13.59
CA LEU A 250 29.74 -22.17 12.15
C LEU A 250 28.45 -21.62 11.55
N MET A 251 27.28 -22.00 12.10
CA MET A 251 25.99 -21.44 11.72
C MET A 251 25.90 -19.97 12.13
N GLU A 252 26.34 -19.64 13.35
CA GLU A 252 26.48 -18.26 13.82
C GLU A 252 27.40 -17.47 12.90
N LYS A 253 28.58 -18.00 12.56
CA LYS A 253 29.48 -17.37 11.58
C LYS A 253 28.81 -17.09 10.24
N ALA A 254 28.05 -18.05 9.70
CA ALA A 254 27.32 -17.87 8.44
C ALA A 254 26.25 -16.77 8.56
N TYR A 255 25.56 -16.71 9.69
CA TYR A 255 24.61 -15.64 9.98
C TYR A 255 25.31 -14.28 10.12
N CYS A 256 26.47 -14.21 10.77
CA CYS A 256 27.30 -13.00 10.85
C CYS A 256 27.75 -12.53 9.47
N LYS A 257 28.22 -13.45 8.61
CA LYS A 257 28.62 -13.13 7.23
C LYS A 257 27.50 -12.45 6.46
N LEU A 258 26.26 -12.93 6.63
CA LEU A 258 25.08 -12.34 6.00
C LEU A 258 24.81 -10.90 6.46
N HIS A 259 25.23 -10.55 7.68
CA HIS A 259 25.10 -9.22 8.29
C HIS A 259 26.41 -8.40 8.27
N GLY A 260 27.48 -8.94 7.69
CA GLY A 260 28.79 -8.29 7.54
C GLY A 260 29.81 -8.57 8.64
N ASN A 261 29.42 -8.61 9.93
CA ASN A 261 30.34 -8.86 11.05
C ASN A 261 29.62 -9.39 12.30
N TYR A 262 30.38 -9.91 13.26
CA TYR A 262 29.85 -10.42 14.54
C TYR A 262 29.20 -9.32 15.40
N GLU A 263 29.81 -8.13 15.54
CA GLU A 263 29.25 -7.04 16.36
C GLU A 263 27.84 -6.61 15.90
N THR A 264 27.50 -6.80 14.62
CA THR A 264 26.18 -6.42 14.09
C THR A 264 25.05 -7.30 14.60
N ILE A 265 25.31 -8.58 14.88
CA ILE A 265 24.29 -9.49 15.39
C ILE A 265 24.19 -9.48 16.93
N CYS A 266 25.12 -8.81 17.63
CA CYS A 266 25.04 -8.58 19.08
C CYS A 266 23.77 -7.84 19.52
N ASP A 267 23.17 -7.04 18.63
CA ASP A 267 21.94 -6.30 18.86
C ASP A 267 20.84 -6.78 17.90
N GLY A 268 19.85 -7.49 18.42
CA GLY A 268 18.80 -8.07 17.60
C GLY A 268 17.62 -8.60 18.39
N HIS A 269 16.60 -9.02 17.64
CA HIS A 269 15.31 -9.39 18.21
C HIS A 269 14.97 -10.84 17.88
N ILE A 270 14.60 -11.65 18.88
CA ILE A 270 14.36 -13.08 18.67
C ILE A 270 13.31 -13.39 17.58
N GLY A 271 12.32 -12.52 17.42
CA GLY A 271 11.32 -12.67 16.35
C GLY A 271 11.94 -12.65 14.95
N GLU A 272 12.94 -11.81 14.72
CA GLU A 272 13.70 -11.77 13.46
C GLU A 272 14.42 -13.09 13.24
N GLY A 273 15.10 -13.61 14.27
CA GLY A 273 15.82 -14.89 14.19
C GLY A 273 14.88 -16.06 13.93
N LEU A 274 13.72 -16.09 14.58
CA LEU A 274 12.70 -17.12 14.35
C LEU A 274 12.19 -17.09 12.91
N VAL A 275 11.94 -15.91 12.34
CA VAL A 275 11.55 -15.77 10.92
C VAL A 275 12.69 -16.19 10.00
N ASP A 276 13.92 -15.77 10.28
CA ASP A 276 15.09 -16.03 9.43
C ASP A 276 15.48 -17.52 9.41
N LEU A 277 15.19 -18.27 10.47
CA LEU A 277 15.42 -19.72 10.55
C LEU A 277 14.26 -20.57 10.01
N THR A 278 13.09 -19.99 9.76
CA THR A 278 11.89 -20.77 9.43
C THR A 278 11.16 -20.34 8.17
N GLY A 279 11.32 -19.10 7.73
CA GLY A 279 10.44 -18.49 6.74
C GLY A 279 8.98 -18.37 7.21
N GLY A 280 8.72 -18.51 8.51
CA GLY A 280 7.40 -18.44 9.12
C GLY A 280 7.00 -17.02 9.56
N ILE A 281 6.07 -16.95 10.51
CA ILE A 281 5.64 -15.72 11.19
C ILE A 281 6.00 -15.83 12.67
N ALA A 282 6.69 -14.84 13.23
CA ALA A 282 6.98 -14.79 14.66
C ALA A 282 6.10 -13.77 15.39
N GLU A 283 5.61 -14.16 16.57
CA GLU A 283 4.83 -13.32 17.47
C GLU A 283 5.48 -13.28 18.84
N ILE A 284 5.55 -12.07 19.41
CA ILE A 284 6.19 -11.81 20.69
C ILE A 284 5.16 -11.21 21.62
N ASN A 285 4.93 -11.87 22.75
CA ASN A 285 3.85 -11.54 23.65
C ASN A 285 4.40 -11.27 25.05
N SER A 286 3.93 -10.21 25.68
CA SER A 286 4.27 -9.84 27.06
C SER A 286 3.16 -10.33 27.99
N LEU A 287 3.48 -11.18 28.95
CA LEU A 287 2.53 -11.62 29.98
C LEU A 287 2.15 -10.48 30.94
N ARG A 288 2.87 -9.36 30.92
CA ARG A 288 2.52 -8.15 31.67
C ARG A 288 1.46 -7.30 30.97
N ASP A 289 1.12 -7.61 29.72
CA ASP A 289 0.09 -6.88 28.99
C ASP A 289 -1.30 -7.06 29.66
N PRO A 290 -2.09 -5.98 29.88
CA PRO A 290 -3.38 -6.08 30.57
C PRO A 290 -4.40 -6.99 29.89
N GLN A 291 -4.37 -7.12 28.56
CA GLN A 291 -5.29 -7.99 27.83
C GLN A 291 -4.86 -9.46 27.94
N LEU A 292 -3.56 -9.75 27.86
CA LEU A 292 -3.05 -11.11 28.10
C LEU A 292 -3.29 -11.55 29.55
N ASN A 293 -3.17 -10.66 30.53
CA ASN A 293 -3.52 -10.96 31.91
C ASN A 293 -4.99 -11.40 32.05
N LYS A 294 -5.92 -10.71 31.38
CA LYS A 294 -7.32 -11.14 31.33
C LYS A 294 -7.48 -12.52 30.68
N MET A 295 -6.70 -12.83 29.65
CA MET A 295 -6.71 -14.16 29.01
C MET A 295 -6.18 -15.27 29.92
N ILE A 296 -5.28 -14.94 30.85
CA ILE A 296 -4.81 -15.88 31.88
C ILE A 296 -5.94 -16.13 32.88
N GLU A 297 -6.57 -15.06 33.38
CA GLU A 297 -7.65 -15.12 34.37
C GLU A 297 -8.88 -15.90 33.87
N ASN A 298 -9.22 -15.78 32.58
CA ASN A 298 -10.37 -16.45 31.97
C ASN A 298 -10.01 -17.78 31.25
N ASP A 299 -8.79 -18.27 31.43
CA ASP A 299 -8.28 -19.53 30.90
C ASP A 299 -8.12 -19.64 29.36
N GLN A 300 -8.25 -18.53 28.63
CA GLN A 300 -8.12 -18.53 27.18
C GLN A 300 -6.68 -18.74 26.71
N LEU A 301 -5.68 -18.23 27.45
CA LEU A 301 -4.28 -18.37 27.05
C LEU A 301 -3.82 -19.84 27.07
N TRP A 302 -4.33 -20.65 28.02
CA TRP A 302 -4.02 -22.08 28.07
C TRP A 302 -4.48 -22.81 26.79
N GLN A 303 -5.69 -22.50 26.31
CA GLN A 303 -6.23 -23.08 25.08
C GLN A 303 -5.41 -22.68 23.85
N VAL A 304 -4.91 -21.45 23.82
CA VAL A 304 -4.00 -20.97 22.76
C VAL A 304 -2.71 -21.78 22.76
N LEU A 305 -2.09 -22.02 23.91
CA LEU A 305 -0.85 -22.79 24.03
C LEU A 305 -1.05 -24.25 23.61
N LEU A 306 -2.13 -24.89 24.06
CA LEU A 306 -2.50 -26.26 23.64
C LEU A 306 -2.68 -26.36 22.13
N GLN A 307 -3.39 -25.41 21.52
CA GLN A 307 -3.65 -25.41 20.09
C GLN A 307 -2.39 -25.12 19.28
N THR A 308 -1.54 -24.20 19.75
CA THR A 308 -0.24 -23.88 19.14
C THR A 308 0.67 -25.11 19.14
N HIS A 309 0.72 -25.82 20.27
CA HIS A 309 1.42 -27.10 20.38
C HIS A 309 0.84 -28.17 19.43
N LYS A 310 -0.49 -28.30 19.35
CA LYS A 310 -1.15 -29.24 18.43
C LYS A 310 -0.85 -28.96 16.96
N LEU A 311 -0.71 -27.69 16.58
CA LEU A 311 -0.31 -27.27 15.23
C LEU A 311 1.20 -27.39 14.98
N GLN A 312 1.97 -27.81 15.99
CA GLN A 312 3.42 -28.01 15.91
C GLN A 312 4.18 -26.71 15.58
N PHE A 313 3.65 -25.58 16.04
CA PHE A 313 4.37 -24.30 15.97
C PHE A 313 5.43 -24.25 17.06
N PHE A 314 6.53 -23.55 16.79
CA PHE A 314 7.60 -23.43 17.77
C PHE A 314 7.22 -22.41 18.84
N MET A 315 7.55 -22.72 20.09
CA MET A 315 7.25 -21.87 21.23
C MET A 315 8.50 -21.70 22.10
N GLY A 316 8.60 -20.52 22.71
CA GLY A 316 9.63 -20.23 23.70
C GLY A 316 9.19 -19.19 24.70
N CYS A 317 9.98 -19.00 25.76
CA CYS A 317 9.71 -18.02 26.80
C CYS A 317 10.99 -17.43 27.40
N MET A 318 10.83 -16.31 28.09
CA MET A 318 11.91 -15.61 28.79
C MET A 318 11.37 -14.91 30.03
N ASN A 319 12.18 -14.88 31.09
CA ASN A 319 12.03 -13.94 32.18
C ASN A 319 12.89 -12.71 31.91
N HIS A 320 12.31 -11.68 31.28
CA HIS A 320 13.04 -10.48 30.87
C HIS A 320 13.14 -9.45 32.00
N ASN A 321 14.33 -8.91 32.22
CA ASN A 321 14.59 -7.82 33.16
C ASN A 321 15.35 -6.68 32.48
N GLU A 322 14.67 -5.54 32.30
CA GLU A 322 15.21 -4.36 31.61
C GLU A 322 16.37 -3.69 32.35
N THR A 323 16.48 -3.89 33.67
CA THR A 323 17.52 -3.23 34.49
C THR A 323 18.85 -3.98 34.50
N LYS A 324 18.90 -5.20 33.96
CA LYS A 324 20.10 -6.04 33.91
C LYS A 324 20.42 -6.40 32.46
N GLY A 325 21.70 -6.38 32.09
CA GLY A 325 22.16 -6.88 30.79
C GLY A 325 22.23 -8.41 30.73
N THR A 326 22.49 -8.97 29.54
CA THR A 326 22.66 -10.42 29.31
C THR A 326 23.88 -11.02 30.02
N LYS A 327 24.87 -10.19 30.38
CA LYS A 327 26.07 -10.61 31.15
C LYS A 327 25.78 -11.09 32.58
N ASN A 328 24.57 -10.83 33.12
CA ASN A 328 24.16 -11.21 34.47
C ASN A 328 23.10 -12.34 34.48
N ALA A 329 23.09 -13.19 33.43
CA ALA A 329 22.14 -14.29 33.28
C ALA A 329 22.13 -15.25 34.49
N ASP A 330 23.20 -15.30 35.30
CA ASP A 330 23.30 -16.12 36.51
C ASP A 330 22.38 -15.68 37.67
N THR A 331 21.65 -14.57 37.52
CA THR A 331 20.71 -14.08 38.53
C THR A 331 19.28 -14.50 38.20
N GLY A 332 18.69 -15.32 39.07
CA GLY A 332 17.36 -15.88 38.87
C GLY A 332 16.77 -16.42 40.17
N THR A 333 15.47 -16.61 40.23
CA THR A 333 14.81 -17.31 41.35
C THR A 333 14.40 -18.71 40.90
N HIS A 334 14.43 -19.67 41.82
CA HIS A 334 14.02 -21.05 41.56
C HIS A 334 14.75 -21.73 40.38
N GLY A 335 16.00 -21.31 40.11
CA GLY A 335 16.84 -21.84 39.03
C GLY A 335 16.50 -21.33 37.62
N ILE A 336 15.53 -20.42 37.46
CA ILE A 336 15.20 -19.77 36.18
C ILE A 336 16.03 -18.50 36.02
N LEU A 337 16.98 -18.53 35.09
CA LEU A 337 17.86 -17.41 34.71
C LEU A 337 17.09 -16.24 34.07
N GLU A 338 17.42 -15.01 34.47
CA GLU A 338 16.91 -13.78 33.84
C GLU A 338 17.57 -13.52 32.48
N ASN A 339 16.83 -12.89 31.55
CA ASN A 339 17.29 -12.54 30.20
C ASN A 339 17.82 -13.72 29.37
N HIS A 340 17.38 -14.93 29.71
CA HIS A 340 17.71 -16.18 29.02
C HIS A 340 16.49 -16.76 28.29
N HIS A 341 16.72 -17.34 27.11
CA HIS A 341 15.68 -17.92 26.27
C HIS A 341 15.51 -19.42 26.54
N TYR A 342 14.27 -19.82 26.74
CA TYR A 342 13.89 -21.21 26.95
C TYR A 342 12.92 -21.68 25.88
N GLY A 343 13.02 -22.95 25.53
CA GLY A 343 12.08 -23.61 24.63
C GLY A 343 10.86 -24.16 25.37
N ILE A 344 9.65 -24.01 24.81
CA ILE A 344 8.46 -24.72 25.30
C ILE A 344 8.24 -25.94 24.40
N VAL A 345 8.62 -27.12 24.88
CA VAL A 345 8.66 -28.35 24.07
C VAL A 345 7.37 -29.17 24.14
N ASP A 346 6.58 -29.02 25.20
CA ASP A 346 5.34 -29.79 25.38
C ASP A 346 4.35 -29.01 26.26
N VAL A 347 3.06 -29.14 25.96
CA VAL A 347 1.95 -28.51 26.71
C VAL A 347 0.83 -29.53 26.83
N ARG A 348 0.46 -29.88 28.07
CA ARG A 348 -0.52 -30.94 28.33
C ARG A 348 -1.43 -30.65 29.50
N GLU A 349 -2.65 -31.12 29.34
CA GLU A 349 -3.68 -31.11 30.37
C GLU A 349 -3.99 -32.54 30.80
N PHE A 350 -4.09 -32.75 32.11
CA PHE A 350 -4.38 -34.01 32.76
C PHE A 350 -5.66 -33.86 33.58
N PRO A 351 -6.84 -34.06 32.97
CA PRO A 351 -8.13 -33.76 33.61
C PRO A 351 -8.42 -34.59 34.87
N LYS A 352 -7.93 -35.84 34.94
CA LYS A 352 -8.14 -36.72 36.11
C LYS A 352 -7.38 -36.22 37.33
N GLU A 353 -6.15 -35.76 37.10
CA GLU A 353 -5.24 -35.22 38.09
C GLU A 353 -5.49 -33.73 38.37
N LYS A 354 -6.32 -33.07 37.54
CA LYS A 354 -6.57 -31.62 37.55
C LYS A 354 -5.28 -30.80 37.39
N LEU A 355 -4.35 -31.28 36.56
CA LEU A 355 -3.06 -30.65 36.33
C LEU A 355 -2.94 -30.11 34.91
N ARG A 356 -2.22 -29.00 34.80
CA ARG A 356 -1.82 -28.37 33.53
C ARG A 356 -0.33 -28.14 33.60
N LEU A 357 0.40 -28.89 32.79
CA LEU A 357 1.85 -28.93 32.85
C LEU A 357 2.44 -28.47 31.52
N MET A 358 3.54 -27.74 31.62
CA MET A 358 4.35 -27.29 30.50
C MET A 358 5.75 -27.87 30.66
N ARG A 359 6.30 -28.43 29.58
CA ARG A 359 7.68 -28.89 29.55
C ARG A 359 8.54 -27.83 28.90
N ILE A 360 9.54 -27.37 29.64
CA ILE A 360 10.46 -26.32 29.24
C ILE A 360 11.83 -26.95 28.99
N ARG A 361 12.57 -26.42 28.02
CA ARG A 361 13.94 -26.83 27.70
C ARG A 361 14.88 -25.65 27.91
N ASN A 362 15.83 -25.82 28.82
CA ASN A 362 17.09 -25.08 28.79
C ASN A 362 18.07 -25.84 27.91
N VAL A 363 18.71 -25.08 27.05
CA VAL A 363 19.64 -25.51 26.03
C VAL A 363 21.09 -25.33 26.43
N TRP A 364 21.37 -24.57 27.50
CA TRP A 364 22.72 -24.41 28.04
C TRP A 364 23.24 -25.66 28.78
N GLY A 365 22.46 -26.74 28.76
CA GLY A 365 22.70 -27.96 29.49
C GLY A 365 21.98 -27.98 30.85
N PRO A 366 22.36 -28.92 31.74
CA PRO A 366 21.66 -29.16 32.99
C PRO A 366 21.91 -28.12 34.09
N GLU A 367 22.88 -27.21 33.88
CA GLU A 367 23.20 -26.14 34.83
C GLU A 367 22.19 -24.99 34.64
N GLY A 368 21.39 -24.70 35.67
CA GLY A 368 20.29 -23.74 35.60
C GLY A 368 18.98 -24.38 35.13
N GLY A 369 18.24 -24.96 36.08
CA GLY A 369 16.97 -25.62 35.84
C GLY A 369 15.98 -25.36 36.99
N TRP A 370 14.70 -25.45 36.68
CA TRP A 370 13.62 -25.29 37.65
C TRP A 370 13.79 -26.25 38.83
N ASN A 371 13.77 -25.71 40.05
CA ASN A 371 13.87 -26.49 41.28
C ASN A 371 12.58 -26.51 42.12
N GLY A 372 11.47 -26.06 41.54
CA GLY A 372 10.15 -26.05 42.19
C GLY A 372 9.31 -27.29 41.92
N ALA A 373 7.98 -27.17 42.04
CA ALA A 373 7.03 -28.26 41.85
C ALA A 373 7.10 -28.84 40.43
N PHE A 374 7.07 -30.17 40.30
CA PHE A 374 7.20 -30.90 39.03
C PHE A 374 8.56 -30.80 38.32
N SER A 375 9.58 -30.20 38.95
CA SER A 375 10.98 -30.40 38.54
C SER A 375 11.36 -31.89 38.57
N ASP A 376 12.46 -32.26 37.92
CA ASP A 376 12.86 -33.67 37.80
C ASP A 376 12.99 -34.36 39.16
N ASP A 377 13.58 -33.73 40.18
CA ASP A 377 13.70 -34.36 41.50
C ASP A 377 12.55 -33.97 42.47
N SER A 378 11.44 -33.42 41.98
CA SER A 378 10.32 -32.95 42.80
C SER A 378 9.53 -34.09 43.44
N GLU A 379 9.32 -34.01 44.75
CA GLU A 379 8.40 -34.90 45.49
C GLU A 379 6.94 -34.78 45.02
N GLU A 380 6.60 -33.71 44.30
CA GLU A 380 5.25 -33.50 43.76
C GLU A 380 4.84 -34.61 42.78
N TRP A 381 5.80 -35.24 42.10
CA TRP A 381 5.56 -36.41 41.25
C TRP A 381 5.05 -37.63 42.03
N ASP A 382 5.40 -37.77 43.32
CA ASP A 382 4.98 -38.92 44.13
C ASP A 382 3.49 -38.88 44.49
N LYS A 383 2.85 -37.71 44.39
CA LYS A 383 1.39 -37.53 44.53
C LYS A 383 0.63 -38.01 43.29
N HIS A 384 1.31 -38.12 42.13
CA HIS A 384 0.73 -38.46 40.83
C HIS A 384 1.48 -39.62 40.16
N ARG A 385 1.65 -40.75 40.86
CA ARG A 385 2.47 -41.88 40.39
C ARG A 385 2.10 -42.43 39.01
N ASN A 386 0.81 -42.49 38.67
CA ASN A 386 0.38 -42.96 37.35
C ASN A 386 0.81 -41.99 36.23
N LEU A 387 0.76 -40.69 36.50
CA LEU A 387 1.17 -39.64 35.56
C LEU A 387 2.69 -39.69 35.31
N ARG A 388 3.45 -39.99 36.36
CA ARG A 388 4.90 -40.20 36.31
C ARG A 388 5.27 -41.31 35.31
N GLU A 389 4.53 -42.41 35.32
CA GLU A 389 4.71 -43.53 34.39
C GLU A 389 4.19 -43.21 32.97
N GLU A 390 3.04 -42.53 32.86
CA GLU A 390 2.45 -42.11 31.58
C GLU A 390 3.37 -41.19 30.78
N LEU A 391 3.98 -40.21 31.45
CA LEU A 391 4.93 -39.28 30.85
C LEU A 391 6.30 -39.91 30.58
N LYS A 392 6.52 -41.16 31.01
CA LYS A 392 7.77 -41.93 30.85
C LYS A 392 9.01 -41.12 31.24
N LEU A 393 8.90 -40.37 32.33
CA LEU A 393 9.96 -39.48 32.80
C LEU A 393 11.18 -40.31 33.22
N VAL A 394 12.35 -40.00 32.64
CA VAL A 394 13.60 -40.67 32.96
C VAL A 394 14.28 -39.91 34.11
N PHE A 395 13.82 -40.16 35.33
CA PHE A 395 14.51 -39.65 36.52
C PHE A 395 15.88 -40.31 36.65
N LYS A 396 16.93 -39.51 36.92
CA LYS A 396 18.31 -39.99 37.09
C LYS A 396 18.90 -40.68 35.86
N SER A 397 18.60 -40.17 34.67
CA SER A 397 19.47 -40.42 33.51
C SER A 397 20.90 -39.96 33.84
N LYS A 398 21.93 -40.74 33.49
CA LYS A 398 23.34 -40.28 33.58
C LYS A 398 23.64 -39.08 32.67
N LYS A 399 22.68 -38.65 31.84
CA LYS A 399 22.68 -37.43 31.02
C LYS A 399 21.33 -36.72 31.18
N SER A 400 21.27 -35.66 31.98
CA SER A 400 20.12 -34.75 31.99
C SER A 400 20.00 -34.09 30.61
N ASP A 401 18.78 -33.97 30.08
CA ASP A 401 18.50 -33.45 28.72
C ASP A 401 18.17 -31.94 28.70
N GLY A 402 18.44 -31.26 29.83
CA GLY A 402 18.16 -29.84 30.03
C GLY A 402 16.67 -29.48 30.07
N THR A 403 15.76 -30.47 30.13
CA THR A 403 14.32 -30.22 30.22
C THR A 403 13.75 -30.43 31.62
N TRP A 404 12.65 -29.75 31.92
CA TRP A 404 11.85 -29.99 33.12
C TRP A 404 10.38 -29.76 32.83
N TRP A 405 9.50 -30.26 33.70
CA TRP A 405 8.10 -29.87 33.73
C TRP A 405 7.84 -28.83 34.82
N MET A 406 6.84 -27.99 34.60
CA MET A 406 6.32 -27.07 35.60
C MET A 406 4.83 -26.86 35.40
N SER A 407 4.13 -26.36 36.42
CA SER A 407 2.72 -26.03 36.28
C SER A 407 2.51 -24.80 35.40
N TYR A 408 1.36 -24.71 34.72
CA TYR A 408 0.97 -23.51 33.99
C TYR A 408 0.95 -22.26 34.89
N GLN A 409 0.56 -22.43 36.15
CA GLN A 409 0.53 -21.35 37.14
C GLN A 409 1.93 -20.83 37.46
N ASP A 410 2.89 -21.73 37.70
CA ASP A 410 4.28 -21.35 37.96
C ASP A 410 4.89 -20.70 36.71
N TRP A 411 4.56 -21.21 35.51
CA TRP A 411 5.08 -20.66 34.26
C TRP A 411 4.76 -19.17 34.10
N HIS A 412 3.50 -18.77 34.22
CA HIS A 412 3.14 -17.35 34.06
C HIS A 412 3.50 -16.47 35.27
N GLN A 413 3.94 -17.05 36.39
CA GLN A 413 4.49 -16.30 37.54
C GLN A 413 5.99 -16.01 37.38
N HIS A 414 6.74 -16.94 36.77
CA HIS A 414 8.19 -16.84 36.66
C HIS A 414 8.68 -16.32 35.30
N PHE A 415 7.90 -16.50 34.23
CA PHE A 415 8.19 -15.93 32.90
C PHE A 415 7.35 -14.68 32.65
N ASN A 416 7.84 -13.78 31.80
CA ASN A 416 7.11 -12.54 31.47
C ASN A 416 7.04 -12.22 29.97
N LYS A 417 7.78 -12.94 29.13
CA LYS A 417 7.66 -12.92 27.67
C LYS A 417 7.50 -14.34 27.13
N PHE A 418 6.69 -14.51 26.10
CA PHE A 418 6.61 -15.75 25.33
C PHE A 418 6.53 -15.48 23.83
N TYR A 419 7.01 -16.46 23.06
CA TYR A 419 7.20 -16.37 21.62
C TYR A 419 6.46 -17.51 20.93
N ILE A 420 5.82 -17.22 19.80
CA ILE A 420 5.23 -18.23 18.93
C ILE A 420 5.77 -18.00 17.52
N CYS A 421 6.40 -19.03 16.94
CA CYS A 421 6.80 -19.03 15.54
C CYS A 421 5.93 -20.02 14.76
N LYS A 422 5.07 -19.47 13.90
CA LYS A 422 4.11 -20.19 13.07
C LYS A 422 4.80 -20.59 11.77
N VAL A 423 5.06 -21.89 11.62
CA VAL A 423 5.57 -22.48 10.38
C VAL A 423 4.44 -23.22 9.71
N PHE A 424 4.10 -22.80 8.50
CA PHE A 424 2.94 -23.31 7.79
C PHE A 424 3.29 -24.61 7.05
N PRO A 425 2.41 -25.62 7.09
CA PRO A 425 2.64 -26.85 6.33
C PRO A 425 2.52 -26.58 4.83
N GLU A 426 3.07 -27.47 4.01
CA GLU A 426 3.07 -27.37 2.54
C GLU A 426 1.67 -27.28 1.91
N SER A 427 0.63 -27.69 2.65
CA SER A 427 -0.75 -27.54 2.21
C SER A 427 -1.20 -26.08 2.14
N TRP A 428 -0.55 -25.17 2.87
CA TRP A 428 -0.82 -23.73 2.81
C TRP A 428 -0.07 -23.11 1.63
N GLN A 429 -0.75 -22.20 0.93
CA GLN A 429 -0.12 -21.41 -0.12
C GLN A 429 0.61 -20.22 0.49
N GLN A 430 1.81 -19.95 0.01
CA GLN A 430 2.66 -18.85 0.45
C GLN A 430 2.96 -17.93 -0.73
N TYR A 431 2.73 -16.64 -0.55
CA TYR A 431 3.06 -15.61 -1.54
C TYR A 431 3.99 -14.60 -0.87
N ALA A 432 5.03 -14.16 -1.59
CA ALA A 432 5.92 -13.08 -1.16
C ALA A 432 5.99 -12.07 -2.31
N ILE A 433 5.32 -10.93 -2.15
CA ILE A 433 5.17 -9.93 -3.19
C ILE A 433 6.03 -8.72 -2.82
N GLN A 434 7.02 -8.43 -3.65
CA GLN A 434 7.89 -7.26 -3.48
C GLN A 434 7.12 -5.99 -3.84
N GLY A 435 7.23 -4.97 -3.00
CA GLY A 435 6.63 -3.66 -3.21
C GLY A 435 7.52 -2.56 -2.66
N ASN A 436 7.20 -1.31 -2.99
CA ASN A 436 7.94 -0.17 -2.44
C ASN A 436 7.06 1.08 -2.29
N TRP A 437 7.41 1.89 -1.31
CA TRP A 437 6.93 3.25 -1.18
C TRP A 437 8.03 4.21 -1.64
N PHE A 438 7.74 4.98 -2.69
CA PHE A 438 8.64 5.96 -3.28
C PHE A 438 7.85 7.03 -4.05
N GLY A 439 8.29 8.29 -3.94
CA GLY A 439 7.65 9.39 -4.66
C GLY A 439 6.15 9.50 -4.36
N LYS A 440 5.30 9.29 -5.38
CA LYS A 440 3.84 9.42 -5.28
C LYS A 440 3.17 8.32 -4.47
N THR A 441 3.81 7.15 -4.30
CA THR A 441 3.23 6.02 -3.55
C THR A 441 3.39 6.16 -2.04
N LEU A 442 4.07 7.22 -1.57
CA LEU A 442 4.08 7.69 -0.17
C LEU A 442 2.73 8.35 0.17
N GLY A 443 1.66 7.55 0.13
CA GLY A 443 0.29 8.02 0.27
C GLY A 443 -0.12 8.36 1.70
N GLY A 444 0.60 7.87 2.70
CA GLY A 444 0.26 8.03 4.12
C GLY A 444 -0.89 7.11 4.56
N VAL A 445 -1.40 7.34 5.77
CA VAL A 445 -2.53 6.57 6.34
C VAL A 445 -3.88 7.00 5.76
N CYS A 446 -4.89 6.14 5.89
CA CYS A 446 -6.23 6.47 5.42
C CYS A 446 -6.78 7.68 6.19
N PRO A 447 -7.28 8.73 5.51
CA PRO A 447 -7.77 9.91 6.19
C PRO A 447 -8.96 9.61 7.10
N LEU A 448 -9.16 10.47 8.09
CA LEU A 448 -10.37 10.44 8.91
C LEU A 448 -11.61 10.74 8.05
N LYS A 449 -12.76 10.20 8.47
CA LYS A 449 -14.04 10.46 7.79
C LYS A 449 -14.37 11.95 7.94
N MET A 450 -14.53 12.64 6.82
CA MET A 450 -14.93 14.04 6.84
C MET A 450 -16.45 14.18 7.07
N PRO A 451 -16.91 15.24 7.77
CA PRO A 451 -18.34 15.51 7.94
C PRO A 451 -18.99 15.78 6.58
N SER A 452 -20.01 15.00 6.24
CA SER A 452 -20.80 15.15 5.01
C SER A 452 -22.28 15.43 5.28
N GLU A 453 -22.70 15.40 6.54
CA GLU A 453 -24.09 15.62 6.92
C GLU A 453 -24.53 17.05 6.59
N GLY A 454 -25.65 17.16 5.86
CA GLY A 454 -26.24 18.45 5.46
C GLY A 454 -25.64 19.08 4.20
N LEU A 455 -24.63 18.47 3.57
CA LEU A 455 -24.11 18.95 2.29
C LEU A 455 -24.99 18.48 1.11
N PRO A 456 -25.24 19.33 0.10
CA PRO A 456 -25.91 18.90 -1.12
C PRO A 456 -25.15 17.81 -1.87
N GLU A 457 -25.85 16.88 -2.53
CA GLU A 457 -25.26 15.74 -3.26
C GLU A 457 -24.20 16.13 -4.31
N TYR A 458 -24.32 17.32 -4.91
CA TYR A 458 -23.37 17.82 -5.91
C TYR A 458 -22.04 18.31 -5.29
N VAL A 459 -21.98 18.50 -3.97
CA VAL A 459 -20.78 18.89 -3.23
C VAL A 459 -20.12 17.62 -2.69
N GLN A 460 -18.91 17.34 -3.16
CA GLN A 460 -18.09 16.25 -2.66
C GLN A 460 -17.12 16.80 -1.63
N VAL A 461 -16.93 16.07 -0.54
CA VAL A 461 -15.97 16.46 0.49
C VAL A 461 -14.56 16.24 -0.04
N ASP A 462 -13.65 17.17 0.22
CA ASP A 462 -12.25 17.04 -0.14
C ASP A 462 -11.66 15.78 0.50
N THR A 463 -11.57 14.69 -0.26
CA THR A 463 -10.94 13.44 0.18
C THR A 463 -9.43 13.55 0.07
N ASP A 464 -8.67 12.83 0.89
CA ASP A 464 -7.20 12.95 0.96
C ASP A 464 -6.51 12.98 -0.41
N GLU A 465 -5.47 13.81 -0.50
CA GLU A 465 -4.76 14.10 -1.73
C GLU A 465 -3.71 13.04 -2.14
N LYS A 466 -3.40 12.08 -1.28
CA LYS A 466 -2.28 11.14 -1.53
C LYS A 466 -2.60 9.69 -1.19
N TRP A 467 -3.49 9.43 -0.23
CA TRP A 467 -3.70 8.09 0.33
C TRP A 467 -4.02 7.01 -0.71
N PHE A 468 -4.82 7.35 -1.73
CA PHE A 468 -5.19 6.42 -2.79
C PHE A 468 -4.01 5.97 -3.67
N ASN A 469 -2.88 6.68 -3.64
CA ASN A 469 -1.68 6.33 -4.39
C ASN A 469 -0.80 5.30 -3.68
N ASN A 470 -1.09 4.93 -2.43
CA ASN A 470 -0.42 3.78 -1.81
C ASN A 470 -0.53 2.54 -2.73
N PRO A 471 0.46 1.64 -2.70
CA PRO A 471 0.36 0.36 -3.38
C PRO A 471 -0.92 -0.37 -2.96
N GLN A 472 -1.61 -1.01 -3.91
CA GLN A 472 -2.85 -1.74 -3.63
C GLN A 472 -2.80 -3.12 -4.26
N TYR A 473 -3.16 -4.13 -3.48
CA TYR A 473 -3.16 -5.52 -3.90
C TYR A 473 -4.57 -6.07 -3.77
N LYS A 474 -5.06 -6.72 -4.82
CA LYS A 474 -6.35 -7.37 -4.83
C LYS A 474 -6.19 -8.83 -4.44
N ILE A 475 -6.98 -9.28 -3.47
CA ILE A 475 -7.10 -10.68 -3.07
C ILE A 475 -8.50 -11.17 -3.41
N LYS A 476 -8.60 -12.28 -4.13
CA LYS A 476 -9.85 -12.94 -4.43
C LYS A 476 -9.88 -14.32 -3.81
N VAL A 477 -10.90 -14.56 -2.98
CA VAL A 477 -11.13 -15.83 -2.29
C VAL A 477 -12.40 -16.49 -2.84
N HIS A 478 -12.35 -17.81 -3.06
CA HIS A 478 -13.46 -18.56 -3.65
C HIS A 478 -14.35 -19.26 -2.61
N LYS A 479 -13.83 -19.43 -1.40
CA LYS A 479 -14.54 -19.98 -0.24
C LYS A 479 -13.97 -19.36 1.03
N GLU A 480 -14.53 -19.72 2.17
CA GLU A 480 -13.97 -19.34 3.47
C GLU A 480 -12.51 -19.81 3.56
N THR A 481 -11.59 -18.86 3.67
CA THR A 481 -10.14 -19.06 3.62
C THR A 481 -9.52 -18.38 4.82
N LYS A 482 -8.80 -19.16 5.62
CA LYS A 482 -7.94 -18.66 6.70
C LYS A 482 -6.66 -18.12 6.12
N LEU A 483 -6.25 -16.95 6.58
CA LEU A 483 -5.21 -16.16 5.94
C LEU A 483 -4.40 -15.37 6.96
N TYR A 484 -3.07 -15.36 6.82
CA TYR A 484 -2.19 -14.42 7.50
C TYR A 484 -1.63 -13.44 6.48
N LEU A 485 -1.85 -12.15 6.71
CA LEU A 485 -1.18 -11.08 5.97
C LEU A 485 -0.04 -10.55 6.81
N SER A 486 1.13 -10.45 6.20
CA SER A 486 2.30 -9.94 6.87
C SER A 486 3.00 -8.93 5.97
N LEU A 487 3.31 -7.76 6.53
CA LEU A 487 4.02 -6.68 5.86
C LEU A 487 5.41 -6.59 6.47
N MET A 488 6.41 -7.09 5.74
CA MET A 488 7.81 -7.15 6.13
C MET A 488 8.60 -6.02 5.47
N LEU A 489 9.42 -5.32 6.23
CA LEU A 489 10.46 -4.41 5.76
C LEU A 489 11.76 -5.18 5.52
N GLU A 490 12.61 -4.65 4.65
CA GLU A 490 13.97 -5.17 4.49
C GLU A 490 14.76 -5.02 5.79
N ASP A 491 15.65 -5.96 6.07
CA ASP A 491 16.46 -5.93 7.27
C ASP A 491 17.34 -4.66 7.33
N GLU A 492 17.21 -3.90 8.41
CA GLU A 492 17.94 -2.63 8.60
C GLU A 492 19.44 -2.86 8.78
N LYS A 493 19.86 -4.02 9.29
CA LYS A 493 21.28 -4.36 9.48
C LYS A 493 21.97 -4.62 8.15
N ILE A 494 21.22 -5.04 7.13
CA ILE A 494 21.71 -5.26 5.77
C ILE A 494 21.62 -3.97 4.94
N THR A 495 20.47 -3.31 4.97
CA THR A 495 20.20 -2.13 4.12
C THR A 495 20.71 -0.82 4.70
N GLN A 496 21.03 -0.80 6.00
CA GLN A 496 21.35 0.41 6.78
C GLN A 496 20.20 1.44 6.77
N GLN A 497 18.97 1.00 6.53
CA GLN A 497 17.76 1.82 6.61
C GLN A 497 16.95 1.43 7.85
N PRO A 498 16.72 2.35 8.80
CA PRO A 498 15.97 2.02 10.00
C PRO A 498 14.52 1.65 9.67
N TYR A 499 13.95 0.74 10.47
CA TYR A 499 12.54 0.41 10.35
C TYR A 499 11.64 1.64 10.48
N VAL A 500 10.53 1.62 9.76
CA VAL A 500 9.51 2.69 9.77
C VAL A 500 8.19 2.13 10.30
N ALA A 501 7.40 2.98 10.93
CA ALA A 501 6.05 2.58 11.35
C ALA A 501 5.17 2.36 10.10
N CYS A 502 4.60 1.17 10.01
CA CYS A 502 3.72 0.76 8.91
C CYS A 502 2.29 0.53 9.41
N ASN A 503 1.37 0.57 8.45
CA ASN A 503 -0.01 0.18 8.60
C ASN A 503 -0.41 -0.71 7.40
N LEU A 504 -1.35 -1.63 7.64
CA LEU A 504 -1.92 -2.50 6.62
C LEU A 504 -3.44 -2.47 6.75
N MET A 505 -4.09 -1.94 5.72
CA MET A 505 -5.55 -1.88 5.65
C MET A 505 -6.09 -2.95 4.70
N VAL A 506 -7.15 -3.64 5.12
CA VAL A 506 -7.87 -4.62 4.32
C VAL A 506 -9.33 -4.20 4.16
N ILE A 507 -9.81 -4.13 2.92
CA ILE A 507 -11.14 -3.64 2.58
C ILE A 507 -11.90 -4.69 1.77
N ALA A 508 -13.17 -4.93 2.11
CA ALA A 508 -14.10 -5.68 1.29
C ALA A 508 -14.53 -4.85 0.06
N ASN A 509 -14.04 -5.21 -1.13
CA ASN A 509 -14.32 -4.50 -2.37
C ASN A 509 -15.59 -5.04 -3.05
N LYS A 510 -16.74 -4.68 -2.49
CA LYS A 510 -18.07 -5.08 -2.99
C LYS A 510 -18.39 -4.51 -4.37
N GLY A 511 -17.94 -3.28 -4.65
CA GLY A 511 -18.17 -2.52 -5.89
C GLY A 511 -17.39 -3.00 -7.11
N ARG A 512 -16.49 -3.99 -6.95
CA ARG A 512 -15.59 -4.49 -8.01
C ARG A 512 -14.73 -3.38 -8.64
N LEU A 513 -14.45 -2.32 -7.90
CA LEU A 513 -13.54 -1.27 -8.36
C LEU A 513 -12.15 -1.88 -8.57
N SER A 514 -11.43 -1.44 -9.60
CA SER A 514 -10.05 -1.86 -9.80
C SER A 514 -9.13 -1.27 -8.72
N ARG A 515 -9.38 -0.04 -8.30
CA ARG A 515 -8.60 0.69 -7.29
C ARG A 515 -9.53 1.37 -6.30
N ILE A 516 -9.08 1.50 -5.06
CA ILE A 516 -9.74 2.31 -4.02
C ILE A 516 -9.21 3.73 -4.12
N TRP A 517 -10.10 4.67 -4.45
CA TRP A 517 -9.77 6.09 -4.68
C TRP A 517 -10.10 7.00 -3.50
N GLU A 518 -11.04 6.57 -2.67
CA GLU A 518 -11.55 7.32 -1.54
C GLU A 518 -11.65 6.41 -0.33
N ARG A 519 -11.78 7.01 0.85
CA ARG A 519 -12.00 6.26 2.09
C ARG A 519 -13.21 5.33 1.92
N PRO A 520 -13.06 4.00 2.10
CA PRO A 520 -14.18 3.09 2.04
C PRO A 520 -15.17 3.36 3.19
N PRO A 521 -16.45 2.98 3.06
CA PRO A 521 -17.37 2.93 4.18
C PRO A 521 -16.79 2.10 5.33
N ASN A 522 -16.97 2.54 6.58
CA ASN A 522 -16.40 1.83 7.74
C ASN A 522 -16.84 0.35 7.81
N GLN A 523 -18.06 0.03 7.37
CA GLN A 523 -18.57 -1.35 7.29
C GLN A 523 -17.83 -2.26 6.30
N ASP A 524 -17.09 -1.68 5.35
CA ASP A 524 -16.31 -2.41 4.36
C ASP A 524 -14.84 -2.51 4.75
N ILE A 525 -14.38 -1.77 5.76
CA ILE A 525 -13.05 -1.94 6.35
C ILE A 525 -13.10 -3.23 7.17
N VAL A 526 -12.35 -4.25 6.73
CA VAL A 526 -12.23 -5.52 7.43
C VAL A 526 -11.25 -5.36 8.58
N ILE A 527 -10.09 -4.76 8.29
CA ILE A 527 -9.03 -4.46 9.26
C ILE A 527 -8.31 -3.17 8.86
N ASP A 528 -7.86 -2.44 9.86
CA ASP A 528 -6.92 -1.32 9.76
C ASP A 528 -5.97 -1.48 10.96
N MET A 529 -4.77 -2.03 10.74
CA MET A 529 -3.93 -2.56 11.84
C MET A 529 -3.29 -1.48 12.71
N ASN A 530 -2.87 -0.37 12.11
CA ASN A 530 -2.15 0.71 12.77
C ASN A 530 -2.66 2.10 12.34
N PRO A 531 -3.97 2.38 12.44
CA PRO A 531 -4.57 3.61 11.91
C PRO A 531 -3.99 4.88 12.53
N LYS A 532 -3.56 4.79 13.80
CA LYS A 532 -3.04 5.93 14.59
C LYS A 532 -1.51 6.00 14.61
N GLY A 533 -0.82 4.93 14.23
CA GLY A 533 0.64 4.86 14.32
C GLY A 533 1.20 4.73 15.72
N ASP A 534 0.43 4.17 16.65
CA ASP A 534 0.86 3.96 18.03
C ASP A 534 1.79 2.75 18.17
N MET A 535 1.81 1.84 17.19
CA MET A 535 2.77 0.73 17.17
C MET A 535 4.18 1.23 16.82
N ALA A 536 5.17 0.77 17.59
CA ALA A 536 6.57 1.04 17.33
C ALA A 536 7.00 0.51 15.94
N ALA A 537 7.97 1.19 15.33
CA ALA A 537 8.61 0.70 14.13
C ALA A 537 9.28 -0.66 14.39
N GLN A 538 9.02 -1.62 13.52
CA GLN A 538 9.52 -2.98 13.61
C GLN A 538 9.62 -3.58 12.22
N ARG A 539 10.43 -4.64 12.08
CA ARG A 539 10.66 -5.31 10.80
C ARG A 539 9.38 -5.82 10.15
N GLU A 540 8.44 -6.33 10.93
CA GLU A 540 7.26 -7.02 10.37
C GLU A 540 6.01 -6.79 11.22
N ILE A 541 4.88 -6.49 10.57
CA ILE A 541 3.55 -6.49 11.19
C ILE A 541 2.70 -7.58 10.55
N THR A 542 1.98 -8.37 11.35
CA THR A 542 1.21 -9.52 10.86
C THR A 542 -0.19 -9.56 11.43
N GLN A 543 -1.16 -9.96 10.61
CA GLN A 543 -2.55 -10.11 11.01
C GLN A 543 -3.19 -11.38 10.46
N TYR A 544 -3.91 -12.07 11.33
CA TYR A 544 -4.76 -13.20 10.96
C TYR A 544 -6.17 -12.74 10.57
N LEU A 545 -6.71 -13.37 9.53
CA LEU A 545 -8.00 -13.06 8.92
C LEU A 545 -8.69 -14.33 8.44
N ILE A 546 -10.02 -14.30 8.46
CA ILE A 546 -10.85 -15.27 7.72
C ILE A 546 -11.61 -14.48 6.67
N LEU A 547 -11.26 -14.69 5.41
CA LEU A 547 -11.92 -14.06 4.27
C LEU A 547 -12.89 -15.06 3.65
N LYS A 548 -14.05 -14.58 3.21
CA LYS A 548 -15.10 -15.42 2.64
C LYS A 548 -15.64 -14.85 1.35
N ASN A 549 -16.34 -15.69 0.60
CA ASN A 549 -17.13 -15.21 -0.51
C ASN A 549 -18.24 -14.26 -0.01
N PHE A 550 -18.58 -13.27 -0.83
CA PHE A 550 -19.68 -12.38 -0.49
C PHE A 550 -21.01 -13.11 -0.67
N GLU A 551 -22.01 -12.72 0.13
CA GLU A 551 -23.34 -13.31 0.07
C GLU A 551 -23.91 -13.26 -1.36
N GLY A 552 -24.40 -14.41 -1.85
CA GLY A 552 -24.90 -14.56 -3.22
C GLY A 552 -23.82 -14.51 -4.31
N LYS A 553 -22.52 -14.53 -3.98
CA LYS A 553 -21.41 -14.56 -4.95
C LYS A 553 -20.54 -15.81 -4.76
N SER A 554 -19.94 -16.27 -5.86
CA SER A 554 -18.99 -17.39 -5.85
C SER A 554 -17.60 -17.01 -5.34
N PHE A 555 -17.33 -15.72 -5.13
CA PHE A 555 -16.05 -15.24 -4.61
C PHE A 555 -16.22 -13.95 -3.81
N GLY A 556 -15.22 -13.66 -2.97
CA GLY A 556 -15.04 -12.40 -2.24
C GLY A 556 -13.84 -11.67 -2.79
N ASN A 557 -13.98 -10.37 -3.05
CA ASN A 557 -12.87 -9.51 -3.51
C ASN A 557 -12.45 -8.58 -2.38
N TYR A 558 -11.19 -8.59 -2.03
CA TYR A 558 -10.61 -7.76 -0.99
C TYR A 558 -9.47 -6.93 -1.56
N MET A 559 -9.25 -5.75 -0.98
CA MET A 559 -8.13 -4.86 -1.32
C MET A 559 -7.24 -4.74 -0.09
N VAL A 560 -5.95 -4.96 -0.27
CA VAL A 560 -4.90 -4.83 0.74
C VAL A 560 -4.06 -3.62 0.39
N ILE A 561 -3.95 -2.67 1.32
CA ILE A 561 -3.31 -1.36 1.10
C ILE A 561 -2.23 -1.19 2.16
N PRO A 562 -0.99 -1.67 1.90
CA PRO A 562 0.15 -1.38 2.76
C PRO A 562 0.51 0.11 2.65
N ASN A 563 0.65 0.77 3.79
CA ASN A 563 0.98 2.18 3.85
C ASN A 563 1.98 2.48 4.98
N MET A 564 2.78 3.52 4.76
CA MET A 564 3.69 4.04 5.77
C MET A 564 3.04 5.15 6.57
N ILE A 565 3.40 5.22 7.85
CA ILE A 565 2.96 6.30 8.74
C ILE A 565 3.97 7.42 8.63
N VAL A 566 3.65 8.37 7.76
CA VAL A 566 4.55 9.46 7.35
C VAL A 566 4.54 10.57 8.39
N ASN A 567 5.18 10.34 9.55
CA ASN A 567 5.43 11.40 10.53
C ASN A 567 6.83 12.02 10.39
N GLU A 568 7.81 11.28 9.83
CA GLU A 568 9.24 11.66 9.92
C GLU A 568 10.08 11.43 8.64
N THR A 569 9.54 10.80 7.59
CA THR A 569 10.33 10.44 6.40
C THR A 569 10.45 11.59 5.39
N ARG A 570 11.68 11.86 4.93
CA ARG A 570 11.94 12.79 3.81
C ARG A 570 11.32 12.19 2.55
N LYS A 571 10.80 13.03 1.64
CA LYS A 571 10.12 12.63 0.40
C LYS A 571 10.98 11.78 -0.57
N GLU A 572 12.26 11.62 -0.29
CA GLU A 572 13.28 11.04 -1.17
C GLU A 572 13.68 9.61 -0.75
N ASP A 573 13.16 9.13 0.39
CA ASP A 573 13.52 7.86 0.97
C ASP A 573 12.65 6.72 0.38
N LYS A 574 13.20 6.00 -0.61
CA LYS A 574 12.62 4.74 -1.08
C LYS A 574 12.64 3.72 0.05
N ARG A 575 11.49 3.14 0.37
CA ARG A 575 11.35 2.03 1.33
C ARG A 575 10.74 0.83 0.64
N ASN A 576 11.48 -0.28 0.61
CA ASN A 576 10.96 -1.54 0.09
C ASN A 576 10.24 -2.32 1.19
N PHE A 577 9.25 -3.10 0.77
CA PHE A 577 8.54 -4.02 1.63
C PHE A 577 8.21 -5.31 0.89
N ILE A 578 7.92 -6.36 1.65
CA ILE A 578 7.46 -7.65 1.16
C ILE A 578 6.08 -7.89 1.79
N LEU A 579 5.05 -7.95 0.94
CA LEU A 579 3.73 -8.41 1.35
C LEU A 579 3.71 -9.94 1.29
N ARG A 580 3.77 -10.56 2.47
CA ARG A 580 3.72 -12.02 2.64
C ARG A 580 2.30 -12.45 2.95
N ILE A 581 1.82 -13.48 2.25
CA ILE A 581 0.46 -14.00 2.39
C ILE A 581 0.53 -15.50 2.59
N PHE A 582 0.04 -15.98 3.74
CA PHE A 582 -0.12 -17.41 4.02
C PHE A 582 -1.60 -17.73 4.00
N SER A 583 -2.02 -18.61 3.10
CA SER A 583 -3.44 -18.93 2.92
C SER A 583 -3.67 -20.44 2.99
N SER A 584 -4.70 -20.83 3.73
CA SER A 584 -5.12 -22.23 3.86
C SER A 584 -5.65 -22.84 2.56
N ASP A 585 -6.03 -22.01 1.59
CA ASP A 585 -6.58 -22.40 0.30
C ASP A 585 -6.02 -21.51 -0.82
N ARG A 586 -6.18 -21.95 -2.07
CA ARG A 586 -5.79 -21.17 -3.24
C ARG A 586 -6.60 -19.86 -3.33
N ILE A 587 -5.89 -18.77 -3.56
CA ILE A 587 -6.43 -17.42 -3.72
C ILE A 587 -5.85 -16.79 -4.98
N ASP A 588 -6.57 -15.86 -5.59
CA ASP A 588 -6.02 -15.07 -6.70
C ASP A 588 -5.49 -13.76 -6.10
N VAL A 589 -4.19 -13.46 -6.30
CA VAL A 589 -3.57 -12.20 -5.86
C VAL A 589 -3.10 -11.41 -7.08
N ALA A 590 -3.39 -10.11 -7.11
CA ALA A 590 -2.95 -9.23 -8.18
C ALA A 590 -2.54 -7.87 -7.64
N GLU A 591 -1.39 -7.36 -8.06
CA GLU A 591 -0.98 -5.98 -7.82
C GLU A 591 -1.72 -5.03 -8.76
N MET A 592 -2.22 -3.91 -8.23
CA MET A 592 -2.87 -2.89 -9.04
C MET A 592 -1.83 -1.95 -9.65
N SER A 593 -1.95 -1.72 -10.96
CA SER A 593 -1.12 -0.76 -11.68
C SER A 593 -1.12 0.61 -11.00
N GLU A 594 0.03 1.25 -10.92
CA GLU A 594 0.14 2.61 -10.43
C GLU A 594 -0.80 3.58 -11.16
N THR A 595 -1.15 4.68 -10.49
CA THR A 595 -1.92 5.74 -11.10
C THR A 595 -1.08 6.49 -12.14
N LEU A 596 -1.69 6.81 -13.27
CA LEU A 596 -1.16 7.79 -14.20
C LEU A 596 -1.39 9.19 -13.64
N GLU A 597 -0.45 10.09 -13.86
CA GLU A 597 -0.47 11.43 -13.31
C GLU A 597 -0.26 12.46 -14.42
N ILE A 598 -1.16 13.44 -14.48
CA ILE A 598 -1.05 14.61 -15.37
C ILE A 598 -1.05 15.85 -14.51
N GLN A 599 -0.14 16.78 -14.80
CA GLN A 599 0.02 18.01 -14.04
C GLN A 599 -0.06 19.22 -14.98
N GLN A 600 -0.77 20.25 -14.54
CA GLN A 600 -0.91 21.49 -15.26
C GLN A 600 -0.82 22.67 -14.28
N GLU A 601 0.04 23.63 -14.60
CA GLU A 601 0.19 24.84 -13.79
C GLU A 601 -0.68 25.97 -14.35
N GLY A 602 -1.14 26.84 -13.46
CA GLY A 602 -1.95 28.00 -13.80
C GLY A 602 -1.96 29.05 -12.69
N SER A 603 -2.64 30.16 -12.93
CA SER A 603 -2.78 31.26 -11.97
C SER A 603 -4.14 31.92 -12.07
N TRP A 604 -4.61 32.45 -10.93
CA TRP A 604 -5.68 33.44 -10.88
C TRP A 604 -5.05 34.83 -10.84
N ASN A 605 -5.36 35.65 -11.82
CA ASN A 605 -4.86 37.02 -12.00
C ASN A 605 -6.03 38.01 -12.13
N GLU A 606 -5.75 39.26 -12.46
CA GLU A 606 -6.77 40.33 -12.58
C GLU A 606 -7.90 40.01 -13.57
N THR A 607 -7.64 39.19 -14.59
CA THR A 607 -8.64 38.82 -15.61
C THR A 607 -9.27 37.45 -15.36
N SER A 608 -8.67 36.61 -14.52
CA SER A 608 -9.10 35.21 -14.30
C SER A 608 -9.54 34.89 -12.87
N ALA A 609 -9.50 35.82 -11.92
CA ALA A 609 -9.92 35.63 -10.53
C ALA A 609 -11.45 35.75 -10.33
N GLY A 610 -12.20 34.80 -10.88
CA GLY A 610 -13.66 34.83 -10.95
C GLY A 610 -14.43 34.43 -9.68
N GLY A 611 -13.75 33.84 -8.68
CA GLY A 611 -14.37 33.32 -7.46
C GLY A 611 -15.25 32.08 -7.68
N LYS A 612 -15.87 31.56 -6.62
CA LYS A 612 -16.71 30.35 -6.67
C LYS A 612 -18.04 30.61 -7.39
N ARG A 613 -18.64 29.55 -7.95
CA ARG A 613 -19.88 29.62 -8.75
C ARG A 613 -21.07 30.28 -8.05
N LYS A 614 -21.25 30.04 -6.74
CA LYS A 614 -22.35 30.60 -5.95
C LYS A 614 -21.80 31.31 -4.73
N TYR A 615 -22.35 32.48 -4.44
CA TYR A 615 -22.12 33.16 -3.17
C TYR A 615 -22.72 32.37 -2.01
N ASP A 616 -22.33 32.70 -0.77
CA ASP A 616 -22.84 32.03 0.44
C ASP A 616 -24.35 32.18 0.64
N ASN A 617 -24.94 33.23 0.06
CA ASN A 617 -26.39 33.44 0.04
C ASN A 617 -27.12 32.62 -1.06
N GLY A 618 -26.41 31.75 -1.79
CA GLY A 618 -26.96 30.89 -2.83
C GLY A 618 -27.18 31.54 -4.20
N LYS A 619 -26.94 32.86 -4.35
CA LYS A 619 -27.02 33.55 -5.66
C LYS A 619 -25.86 33.09 -6.56
N GLU A 620 -26.13 33.02 -7.87
CA GLU A 620 -25.10 32.74 -8.87
C GLU A 620 -24.12 33.91 -8.94
N ASN A 621 -22.83 33.59 -9.05
CA ASN A 621 -21.75 34.54 -9.27
C ASN A 621 -21.45 34.61 -10.78
N PRO A 622 -21.72 35.73 -11.47
CA PRO A 622 -21.42 35.84 -12.91
C PRO A 622 -19.92 35.87 -13.21
N ASN A 623 -19.08 36.30 -12.27
CA ASN A 623 -17.63 36.35 -12.46
C ASN A 623 -16.99 34.94 -12.50
N TRP A 624 -17.69 33.89 -12.04
CA TRP A 624 -17.13 32.53 -11.99
C TRP A 624 -16.61 32.01 -13.35
N CYS A 625 -17.19 32.49 -14.46
CA CYS A 625 -16.81 32.09 -15.81
C CYS A 625 -15.46 32.66 -16.26
N LYS A 626 -14.92 33.67 -15.55
CA LYS A 626 -13.56 34.20 -15.74
C LYS A 626 -12.48 33.22 -15.27
N ASN A 627 -12.80 32.33 -14.33
CA ASN A 627 -11.84 31.35 -13.83
C ASN A 627 -11.21 30.56 -14.98
N PRO A 628 -9.92 30.15 -14.87
CA PRO A 628 -9.30 29.26 -15.83
C PRO A 628 -10.15 28.01 -16.05
N GLN A 629 -10.21 27.51 -17.29
CA GLN A 629 -11.02 26.36 -17.66
C GLN A 629 -10.16 25.35 -18.39
N TYR A 630 -10.25 24.10 -17.97
CA TYR A 630 -9.50 22.98 -18.53
C TYR A 630 -10.47 21.97 -19.11
N PHE A 631 -10.28 21.66 -20.37
CA PHE A 631 -11.07 20.68 -21.09
C PHE A 631 -10.49 19.29 -20.87
N LEU A 632 -11.33 18.38 -20.40
CA LEU A 632 -10.98 17.00 -20.10
C LEU A 632 -11.58 16.08 -21.16
N ASN A 633 -10.72 15.43 -21.93
CA ASN A 633 -11.10 14.49 -22.98
C ASN A 633 -10.69 13.06 -22.63
N LEU A 634 -11.61 12.13 -22.80
CA LEU A 634 -11.47 10.73 -22.39
C LEU A 634 -12.20 9.83 -23.38
N SER A 635 -11.53 8.80 -23.88
CA SER A 635 -12.08 7.82 -24.82
C SER A 635 -12.70 6.59 -24.14
N VAL A 636 -12.38 6.37 -22.86
CA VAL A 636 -12.81 5.20 -22.08
C VAL A 636 -13.36 5.61 -20.72
N SER A 637 -14.16 4.73 -20.12
CA SER A 637 -14.68 4.93 -18.76
C SER A 637 -13.52 4.90 -17.76
N THR A 638 -13.39 5.97 -16.99
CA THR A 638 -12.15 6.27 -16.26
C THR A 638 -12.48 6.81 -14.87
N HIS A 639 -11.72 6.36 -13.88
CA HIS A 639 -11.78 6.90 -12.53
C HIS A 639 -10.73 7.98 -12.37
N LEU A 640 -11.14 9.16 -11.94
CA LEU A 640 -10.28 10.34 -11.81
C LEU A 640 -10.27 10.83 -10.38
N LYS A 641 -9.07 11.12 -9.90
CA LYS A 641 -8.85 11.83 -8.65
C LYS A 641 -8.09 13.11 -8.98
N ILE A 642 -8.80 14.23 -8.88
CA ILE A 642 -8.34 15.55 -9.31
C ILE A 642 -7.96 16.35 -8.08
N ILE A 643 -6.78 16.94 -8.09
CA ILE A 643 -6.19 17.64 -6.96
C ILE A 643 -5.78 19.02 -7.44
N LEU A 644 -6.27 20.04 -6.76
CA LEU A 644 -5.93 21.42 -7.01
C LEU A 644 -5.14 21.92 -5.82
N ARG A 645 -3.87 22.27 -6.03
CA ARG A 645 -2.98 22.76 -4.98
C ARG A 645 -2.53 24.19 -5.27
N ARG A 646 -2.63 25.07 -4.30
CA ARG A 646 -2.06 26.41 -4.35
C ARG A 646 -0.53 26.34 -4.38
N GLN A 647 0.10 27.16 -5.23
CA GLN A 647 1.55 27.31 -5.31
C GLN A 647 1.98 28.70 -4.81
N GLY A 648 2.98 28.72 -3.92
CA GLY A 648 3.60 29.94 -3.39
C GLY A 648 2.78 30.67 -2.31
N GLN A 649 3.47 31.38 -1.41
CA GLN A 649 2.83 32.22 -0.39
C GLN A 649 2.53 33.62 -0.94
N VAL A 650 1.40 33.78 -1.62
CA VAL A 650 0.93 35.13 -1.99
C VAL A 650 0.23 35.74 -0.78
N LYS A 651 0.84 36.74 -0.13
CA LYS A 651 0.28 37.45 1.05
C LYS A 651 -1.18 37.93 0.86
N ARG A 652 -1.59 38.20 -0.40
CA ARG A 652 -2.93 38.70 -0.76
C ARG A 652 -4.04 37.63 -0.80
N ALA A 653 -3.70 36.33 -0.78
CA ALA A 653 -4.66 35.21 -0.81
C ALA A 653 -4.73 34.43 0.52
N LYS A 654 -4.08 34.92 1.59
CA LYS A 654 -4.15 34.33 2.92
C LYS A 654 -5.58 34.43 3.46
N GLY A 655 -6.15 33.33 3.94
CA GLY A 655 -7.55 33.28 4.38
C GLY A 655 -8.56 32.94 3.26
N THR A 656 -8.12 32.84 2.00
CA THR A 656 -8.98 32.49 0.86
C THR A 656 -8.94 30.97 0.67
N LYS A 657 -10.08 30.33 0.51
CA LYS A 657 -10.17 28.88 0.30
C LYS A 657 -10.11 28.54 -1.18
N ILE A 658 -9.62 27.35 -1.49
CA ILE A 658 -9.47 26.85 -2.86
C ILE A 658 -10.52 25.76 -3.13
N GLY A 659 -10.98 25.66 -4.37
CA GLY A 659 -11.94 24.64 -4.76
C GLY A 659 -12.06 24.54 -6.28
N MET A 660 -12.82 23.56 -6.75
CA MET A 660 -13.01 23.36 -8.18
C MET A 660 -14.44 22.92 -8.51
N THR A 661 -14.86 23.24 -9.73
CA THR A 661 -16.14 22.78 -10.29
C THR A 661 -15.88 21.97 -11.55
N ILE A 662 -16.53 20.83 -11.68
CA ILE A 662 -16.53 19.99 -12.89
C ILE A 662 -17.94 19.98 -13.46
N CYS A 663 -18.09 20.35 -14.72
CA CYS A 663 -19.38 20.38 -15.40
C CYS A 663 -19.26 19.84 -16.81
N ARG A 664 -20.40 19.42 -17.37
CA ARG A 664 -20.44 18.92 -18.74
C ARG A 664 -20.23 20.06 -19.72
N PHE A 665 -19.42 19.82 -20.75
CA PHE A 665 -19.33 20.73 -21.88
C PHE A 665 -20.45 20.44 -22.87
N ASP A 666 -21.43 21.34 -22.95
CA ASP A 666 -22.53 21.25 -23.90
C ASP A 666 -22.35 22.26 -25.03
N LYS A 667 -22.14 21.76 -26.25
CA LYS A 667 -22.66 22.39 -27.47
C LYS A 667 -23.68 21.43 -28.09
N ALA A 668 -24.74 21.99 -28.68
CA ALA A 668 -25.85 21.28 -29.29
C ALA A 668 -25.42 20.07 -30.15
N PRO A 669 -26.27 19.03 -30.28
CA PRO A 669 -25.91 17.78 -30.95
C PRO A 669 -25.76 17.99 -32.47
N THR A 670 -24.60 18.47 -32.91
CA THR A 670 -24.17 18.27 -34.30
C THR A 670 -23.51 16.90 -34.35
N ASN A 671 -24.27 15.97 -34.94
CA ASN A 671 -23.97 14.57 -35.20
C ASN A 671 -24.03 13.66 -33.96
N SER A 672 -25.21 13.04 -33.84
CA SER A 672 -25.39 11.72 -33.22
C SER A 672 -24.10 10.89 -33.30
N LEU A 673 -23.60 10.48 -32.14
CA LEU A 673 -22.55 9.46 -31.99
C LEU A 673 -22.80 8.34 -33.02
N ASN A 674 -21.96 8.27 -34.05
CA ASN A 674 -22.04 7.21 -35.04
C ASN A 674 -21.58 5.93 -34.35
N ILE A 675 -22.55 5.16 -33.86
CA ILE A 675 -22.30 3.79 -33.39
C ILE A 675 -21.75 3.03 -34.60
N ILE A 676 -20.48 2.60 -34.53
CA ILE A 676 -19.91 1.68 -35.49
C ILE A 676 -20.73 0.39 -35.41
N LYS A 677 -21.71 0.23 -36.31
CA LYS A 677 -22.46 -1.02 -36.46
C LYS A 677 -21.52 -2.06 -37.08
N GLN A 678 -20.72 -2.73 -36.25
CA GLN A 678 -20.15 -4.00 -36.68
C GLN A 678 -21.29 -5.02 -36.87
N GLN A 679 -21.19 -5.78 -37.96
CA GLN A 679 -22.20 -6.71 -38.46
C GLN A 679 -22.74 -7.64 -37.37
N LYS A 680 -24.04 -7.96 -37.48
CA LYS A 680 -24.78 -8.85 -36.59
C LYS A 680 -24.16 -10.27 -36.57
N GLY A 681 -23.19 -10.50 -35.70
CA GLY A 681 -22.80 -11.84 -35.26
C GLY A 681 -23.76 -12.34 -34.18
N GLY A 682 -24.34 -13.53 -34.39
CA GLY A 682 -25.23 -14.18 -33.42
C GLY A 682 -24.48 -14.61 -32.16
N GLY A 683 -24.90 -14.10 -31.02
CA GLY A 683 -24.39 -14.46 -29.70
C GLY A 683 -25.40 -14.06 -28.62
N THR A 684 -25.44 -14.82 -27.53
CA THR A 684 -26.37 -14.66 -26.40
C THR A 684 -26.40 -13.22 -25.88
N ASN A 685 -27.57 -12.76 -25.41
CA ASN A 685 -27.84 -11.36 -25.01
C ASN A 685 -26.78 -10.71 -24.10
N LEU A 686 -26.11 -11.48 -23.23
CA LEU A 686 -25.05 -11.00 -22.35
C LEU A 686 -23.76 -10.61 -23.09
N VAL A 687 -23.35 -11.38 -24.12
CA VAL A 687 -22.19 -11.07 -24.97
C VAL A 687 -22.47 -9.86 -25.85
N ARG A 688 -23.73 -9.69 -26.28
CA ARG A 688 -24.20 -8.50 -26.97
C ARG A 688 -24.14 -7.26 -26.08
N LEU A 689 -24.55 -7.39 -24.82
CA LEU A 689 -24.51 -6.30 -23.83
C LEU A 689 -23.07 -5.91 -23.46
N LEU A 690 -22.18 -6.90 -23.27
CA LEU A 690 -20.75 -6.69 -23.00
C LEU A 690 -20.03 -6.05 -24.18
N LYS A 691 -20.32 -6.48 -25.41
CA LYS A 691 -19.83 -5.82 -26.62
C LYS A 691 -20.39 -4.41 -26.81
N GLN A 692 -21.61 -4.12 -26.33
CA GLN A 692 -22.19 -2.77 -26.32
C GLN A 692 -21.59 -1.87 -25.23
N THR A 693 -21.15 -2.43 -24.09
CA THR A 693 -20.49 -1.66 -23.01
C THR A 693 -19.01 -1.41 -23.28
N GLN A 694 -18.38 -2.20 -24.16
CA GLN A 694 -17.00 -2.02 -24.64
C GLN A 694 -16.90 -1.46 -26.06
N GLN A 695 -17.92 -0.77 -26.56
CA GLN A 695 -17.73 0.01 -27.79
C GLN A 695 -16.77 1.16 -27.47
N GLN A 696 -15.56 1.11 -28.04
CA GLN A 696 -14.70 2.27 -28.16
C GLN A 696 -15.48 3.33 -28.93
N LEU A 697 -16.07 4.26 -28.19
CA LEU A 697 -16.67 5.46 -28.77
C LEU A 697 -15.50 6.30 -29.29
N GLU A 698 -15.55 6.71 -30.56
CA GLU A 698 -14.61 7.73 -31.02
C GLU A 698 -14.79 8.95 -30.12
N ALA A 699 -13.71 9.34 -29.42
CA ALA A 699 -13.73 10.53 -28.60
C ALA A 699 -14.13 11.72 -29.49
N PRO A 700 -15.10 12.56 -29.08
CA PRO A 700 -15.48 13.70 -29.88
C PRO A 700 -14.24 14.56 -30.15
N LYS A 701 -13.99 14.89 -31.43
CA LYS A 701 -12.90 15.80 -31.80
C LYS A 701 -13.32 17.22 -31.45
N MET A 702 -12.65 17.80 -30.46
CA MET A 702 -13.06 19.06 -29.86
C MET A 702 -12.35 20.22 -30.53
N ILE A 703 -12.82 20.57 -31.73
CA ILE A 703 -12.32 21.71 -32.51
C ILE A 703 -13.14 22.95 -32.12
N GLY A 704 -12.47 24.02 -31.66
CA GLY A 704 -13.14 25.29 -31.30
C GLY A 704 -13.88 25.26 -29.95
N ILE A 705 -13.24 24.75 -28.89
CA ILE A 705 -13.83 24.67 -27.54
C ILE A 705 -14.12 26.06 -26.98
N GLN A 706 -15.36 26.28 -26.54
CA GLN A 706 -15.82 27.53 -25.93
C GLN A 706 -15.64 27.53 -24.42
N ARG A 707 -15.58 28.72 -23.83
CA ARG A 707 -15.65 28.89 -22.37
C ARG A 707 -17.06 28.58 -21.87
N LYS A 708 -17.17 27.85 -20.77
CA LYS A 708 -18.41 27.67 -20.03
C LYS A 708 -18.78 28.98 -19.33
N LEU A 709 -19.96 29.53 -19.65
CA LEU A 709 -20.44 30.79 -19.08
C LEU A 709 -21.37 30.58 -17.89
N LEU A 710 -22.35 29.69 -18.02
CA LEU A 710 -23.33 29.37 -16.99
C LEU A 710 -23.58 27.86 -16.98
N ILE A 711 -23.96 27.32 -15.83
CA ILE A 711 -24.44 25.94 -15.70
C ILE A 711 -25.97 25.95 -15.74
N GLY A 712 -26.56 25.17 -16.64
CA GLY A 712 -28.01 25.05 -16.76
C GLY A 712 -28.66 24.49 -15.49
N SER A 713 -29.94 24.79 -15.25
CA SER A 713 -30.63 24.33 -14.02
C SER A 713 -30.68 22.80 -13.87
N ASN A 714 -30.65 22.09 -14.99
CA ASN A 714 -30.76 20.63 -15.05
C ASN A 714 -29.43 19.97 -15.47
N GLU A 715 -28.36 20.76 -15.59
CA GLU A 715 -27.08 20.25 -16.03
C GLU A 715 -26.34 19.56 -14.89
N LYS A 716 -25.78 18.38 -15.17
CA LYS A 716 -24.97 17.66 -14.19
C LYS A 716 -23.64 18.35 -13.99
N PHE A 717 -23.29 18.63 -12.74
CA PHE A 717 -21.98 19.10 -12.34
C PHE A 717 -21.63 18.55 -10.95
N LYS A 718 -20.34 18.56 -10.62
CA LYS A 718 -19.82 18.29 -9.28
C LYS A 718 -18.93 19.44 -8.84
N GLN A 719 -18.86 19.66 -7.53
CA GLN A 719 -18.02 20.72 -6.96
C GLN A 719 -17.31 20.18 -5.71
N SER A 720 -16.06 20.58 -5.52
CA SER A 720 -15.34 20.28 -4.28
C SER A 720 -15.89 21.15 -3.14
N THR A 721 -15.62 20.74 -1.91
CA THR A 721 -15.70 21.68 -0.80
C THR A 721 -14.66 22.79 -0.99
N TYR A 722 -14.97 24.00 -0.54
CA TYR A 722 -13.95 25.04 -0.33
C TYR A 722 -13.59 24.96 1.15
N PHE A 723 -12.94 23.87 1.55
CA PHE A 723 -12.67 23.59 2.96
C PHE A 723 -11.30 24.14 3.38
N HIS A 724 -10.26 23.86 2.59
CA HIS A 724 -8.87 24.20 2.89
C HIS A 724 -8.37 25.39 2.03
N GLU A 725 -7.31 26.08 2.47
CA GLU A 725 -6.71 27.19 1.73
C GLU A 725 -5.78 26.72 0.60
N ASP A 726 -5.06 25.62 0.85
CA ASP A 726 -3.98 25.19 -0.03
C ASP A 726 -4.33 24.01 -0.96
N VAL A 727 -5.33 23.20 -0.64
CA VAL A 727 -5.63 21.96 -1.37
C VAL A 727 -7.13 21.75 -1.47
N ALA A 728 -7.60 21.41 -2.66
CA ALA A 728 -8.92 20.83 -2.87
C ALA A 728 -8.78 19.54 -3.67
N ALA A 729 -9.61 18.55 -3.38
CA ALA A 729 -9.49 17.24 -4.00
C ALA A 729 -10.87 16.68 -4.32
N LEU A 730 -11.03 16.13 -5.52
CA LEU A 730 -12.31 15.65 -6.01
C LEU A 730 -12.13 14.29 -6.66
N TYR A 731 -12.98 13.33 -6.29
CA TYR A 731 -13.10 12.07 -7.02
C TYR A 731 -14.29 12.12 -7.97
N PHE A 732 -14.07 11.66 -9.19
CA PHE A 732 -15.07 11.62 -10.24
C PHE A 732 -14.89 10.36 -11.09
N HIS A 733 -15.97 9.60 -11.25
CA HIS A 733 -16.04 8.52 -12.22
C HIS A 733 -16.67 9.04 -13.51
N PHE A 734 -15.95 8.89 -14.61
CA PHE A 734 -16.33 9.38 -15.92
C PHE A 734 -16.81 8.24 -16.81
N ASN A 735 -17.90 8.47 -17.54
CA ASN A 735 -18.33 7.62 -18.66
C ASN A 735 -18.26 8.41 -19.98
N PRO A 736 -17.67 7.86 -21.07
CA PRO A 736 -17.54 8.56 -22.35
C PRO A 736 -18.86 9.07 -22.94
N THR A 737 -19.96 8.36 -22.66
CA THR A 737 -21.31 8.74 -23.10
C THR A 737 -21.84 10.00 -22.41
N GLU A 738 -21.28 10.40 -21.27
CA GLU A 738 -21.70 11.59 -20.54
C GLU A 738 -21.13 12.88 -21.14
N GLY A 739 -20.32 12.77 -22.21
CA GLY A 739 -19.77 13.91 -22.94
C GLY A 739 -18.49 14.45 -22.29
N PRO A 740 -17.78 15.33 -22.98
CA PRO A 740 -16.59 15.93 -22.40
C PRO A 740 -16.91 16.81 -21.19
N PHE A 741 -15.93 16.95 -20.29
CA PHE A 741 -16.08 17.75 -19.08
C PHE A 741 -15.11 18.92 -19.07
N ILE A 742 -15.48 19.98 -18.37
CA ILE A 742 -14.58 21.10 -18.05
C ILE A 742 -14.33 21.13 -16.55
N ILE A 743 -13.07 21.24 -16.19
CA ILE A 743 -12.59 21.48 -14.84
C ILE A 743 -12.30 22.99 -14.69
N ILE A 744 -12.93 23.61 -13.70
CA ILE A 744 -12.85 25.05 -13.44
C ILE A 744 -12.28 25.23 -12.02
N PRO A 745 -10.95 25.35 -11.88
CA PRO A 745 -10.33 25.68 -10.60
C PRO A 745 -10.63 27.12 -10.21
N SER A 746 -10.93 27.35 -8.93
CA SER A 746 -11.36 28.66 -8.44
C SER A 746 -10.96 28.89 -6.98
N LEU A 747 -10.97 30.16 -6.58
CA LEU A 747 -10.94 30.57 -5.19
C LEU A 747 -12.36 30.81 -4.67
N ASP A 748 -12.57 30.80 -3.36
CA ASP A 748 -13.90 31.06 -2.77
C ASP A 748 -14.35 32.53 -2.88
N GLN A 749 -13.41 33.44 -3.13
CA GLN A 749 -13.63 34.88 -3.30
C GLN A 749 -13.14 35.38 -4.67
N GLU A 750 -13.77 36.44 -5.16
CA GLU A 750 -13.36 37.20 -6.36
C GLU A 750 -12.12 38.06 -6.08
N ASP A 751 -11.41 38.47 -7.14
CA ASP A 751 -10.27 39.41 -7.10
C ASP A 751 -9.14 38.99 -6.13
N ARG A 752 -9.00 37.68 -5.93
CA ARG A 752 -7.88 37.06 -5.22
C ARG A 752 -6.93 36.39 -6.21
N PHE A 753 -5.64 36.59 -5.99
CA PHE A 753 -4.60 36.13 -6.92
C PHE A 753 -3.70 35.09 -6.25
N ALA A 754 -3.51 33.97 -6.93
CA ALA A 754 -2.61 32.91 -6.50
C ALA A 754 -2.21 32.04 -7.70
N ASN A 755 -1.06 31.38 -7.60
CA ASN A 755 -0.69 30.32 -8.52
C ASN A 755 -1.25 28.99 -8.01
N TYR A 756 -1.43 28.04 -8.91
CA TYR A 756 -1.89 26.71 -8.58
C TYR A 756 -1.33 25.65 -9.52
N LYS A 757 -1.38 24.43 -9.03
CA LYS A 757 -1.09 23.20 -9.76
C LYS A 757 -2.33 22.31 -9.72
N LEU A 758 -2.83 21.97 -10.91
CA LEU A 758 -3.90 21.01 -11.12
C LEU A 758 -3.27 19.67 -11.47
N THR A 759 -3.49 18.65 -10.63
CA THR A 759 -3.01 17.30 -10.84
C THR A 759 -4.20 16.36 -11.03
N ILE A 760 -4.17 15.52 -12.06
CA ILE A 760 -5.18 14.49 -12.33
C ILE A 760 -4.52 13.14 -12.22
N TYR A 761 -5.02 12.31 -11.31
CA TYR A 761 -4.68 10.90 -11.21
C TYR A 761 -5.75 10.04 -11.86
N SER A 762 -5.33 9.04 -12.61
CA SER A 762 -6.21 8.20 -13.42
C SER A 762 -5.72 6.76 -13.52
N ASN A 763 -6.62 5.82 -13.79
CA ASN A 763 -6.28 4.46 -14.18
C ASN A 763 -6.12 4.28 -15.70
N GLN A 764 -6.34 5.32 -16.50
CA GLN A 764 -6.27 5.34 -17.97
C GLN A 764 -5.63 6.64 -18.45
N GLU A 765 -5.11 6.67 -19.68
CA GLU A 765 -4.58 7.91 -20.25
C GLU A 765 -5.68 8.97 -20.39
N VAL A 766 -5.29 10.22 -20.16
CA VAL A 766 -6.22 11.35 -20.13
C VAL A 766 -5.59 12.51 -20.88
N GLU A 767 -6.39 13.24 -21.64
CA GLU A 767 -5.96 14.47 -22.30
C GLU A 767 -6.60 15.67 -21.58
N LEU A 768 -5.78 16.66 -21.23
CA LEU A 768 -6.19 17.88 -20.55
C LEU A 768 -5.70 19.10 -21.35
N THR A 769 -6.61 19.96 -21.77
CA THR A 769 -6.29 21.16 -22.55
C THR A 769 -6.76 22.43 -21.83
N LYS A 770 -5.85 23.36 -21.51
CA LYS A 770 -6.22 24.67 -20.98
C LYS A 770 -6.84 25.53 -22.09
N LEU A 771 -7.96 26.19 -21.83
CA LEU A 771 -8.51 27.18 -22.76
C LEU A 771 -7.62 28.43 -22.80
N ASP A 772 -7.26 28.84 -24.01
CA ASP A 772 -6.43 30.02 -24.25
C ASP A 772 -7.22 31.30 -23.96
N GLU A 773 -6.71 32.10 -23.03
CA GLU A 773 -7.33 33.35 -22.57
C GLU A 773 -7.15 34.49 -23.59
N THR A 774 -6.13 34.45 -24.46
CA THR A 774 -5.93 35.49 -25.51
C THR A 774 -6.94 35.34 -26.64
N LYS A 775 -7.39 34.11 -26.86
CA LYS A 775 -8.41 33.73 -27.86
C LYS A 775 -9.81 33.59 -27.28
N ASN A 776 -9.97 33.64 -25.95
CA ASN A 776 -11.26 33.54 -25.29
C ASN A 776 -11.34 34.53 -24.12
N GLN A 777 -11.91 35.71 -24.36
CA GLN A 777 -12.04 36.77 -23.35
C GLN A 777 -13.49 36.88 -22.88
N VAL A 778 -13.68 37.02 -21.57
CA VAL A 778 -15.00 37.16 -20.95
C VAL A 778 -15.04 38.39 -20.08
N HIS A 779 -16.04 39.23 -20.29
CA HIS A 779 -16.31 40.43 -19.51
C HIS A 779 -17.69 40.35 -18.87
N ILE A 780 -17.78 40.78 -17.62
CA ILE A 780 -19.06 40.94 -16.93
C ILE A 780 -19.39 42.43 -16.98
N GLY A 781 -20.52 42.75 -17.61
CA GLY A 781 -21.01 44.11 -17.74
C GLY A 781 -22.33 44.31 -17.03
N LYS A 782 -22.74 45.58 -16.97
CA LYS A 782 -24.03 45.99 -16.40
C LYS A 782 -24.67 47.03 -17.30
N TRP A 783 -25.98 46.87 -17.52
CA TRP A 783 -26.83 47.98 -17.91
C TRP A 783 -27.21 48.70 -16.61
N GLU A 784 -26.57 49.83 -16.35
CA GLU A 784 -26.77 50.63 -15.14
C GLU A 784 -27.85 51.67 -15.37
N GLN A 785 -28.68 51.85 -14.35
CA GLN A 785 -29.81 52.74 -14.41
C GLN A 785 -29.36 54.17 -14.73
N ASP A 786 -29.95 54.75 -15.77
CA ASP A 786 -29.69 56.12 -16.25
C ASP A 786 -28.23 56.39 -16.67
N ILE A 787 -27.39 55.36 -16.77
CA ILE A 787 -25.97 55.45 -17.16
C ILE A 787 -25.75 54.71 -18.49
N SER A 788 -26.20 53.46 -18.59
CA SER A 788 -25.90 52.59 -19.72
C SER A 788 -27.07 51.71 -20.17
N ASP A 789 -28.29 52.04 -19.76
CA ASP A 789 -29.55 51.32 -20.06
C ASP A 789 -30.27 51.87 -21.31
N GLY A 790 -29.49 52.21 -22.35
CA GLY A 790 -29.94 52.98 -23.50
C GLY A 790 -30.90 52.30 -24.48
N GLY A 791 -31.10 50.98 -24.38
CA GLY A 791 -31.96 50.24 -25.31
C GLY A 791 -31.42 50.21 -26.75
N CYS A 792 -32.25 49.83 -27.72
CA CYS A 792 -31.86 49.74 -29.12
C CYS A 792 -32.33 50.96 -29.96
N HIS A 793 -31.62 51.25 -31.05
CA HIS A 793 -31.97 52.36 -31.96
C HIS A 793 -33.33 52.18 -32.67
N LEU A 794 -33.90 50.96 -32.65
CA LEU A 794 -35.21 50.65 -33.24
C LEU A 794 -36.38 50.93 -32.28
N TYR A 795 -36.11 51.09 -30.99
CA TYR A 795 -37.12 51.33 -29.95
C TYR A 795 -37.37 52.83 -29.71
N GLU A 796 -36.45 53.70 -30.13
CA GLU A 796 -36.66 55.15 -30.08
C GLU A 796 -37.85 55.53 -30.97
N ASP A 797 -38.88 56.12 -30.36
CA ASP A 797 -40.13 56.52 -31.01
C ASP A 797 -39.83 57.31 -32.30
N PRO A 798 -40.51 57.09 -33.46
CA PRO A 798 -40.15 57.70 -34.75
C PRO A 798 -40.14 59.25 -34.78
N TYR A 799 -40.55 59.90 -33.69
CA TYR A 799 -40.69 61.35 -33.56
C TYR A 799 -39.52 62.07 -32.86
N GLU A 800 -38.55 61.37 -32.28
CA GLU A 800 -37.38 62.05 -31.69
C GLU A 800 -36.28 62.31 -32.75
N LYS A 801 -36.45 63.38 -33.54
CA LYS A 801 -35.44 63.91 -34.47
C LYS A 801 -34.24 64.57 -33.77
N ASP A 802 -34.20 64.57 -32.44
CA ASP A 802 -33.14 65.19 -31.67
C ASP A 802 -32.00 64.21 -31.41
N THR A 803 -30.88 64.39 -32.13
CA THR A 803 -29.65 63.61 -31.92
C THR A 803 -29.12 63.67 -30.47
N SER A 804 -29.52 64.65 -29.66
CA SER A 804 -29.13 64.75 -28.25
C SER A 804 -29.88 63.77 -27.33
N LYS A 805 -30.92 63.09 -27.83
CA LYS A 805 -31.75 62.13 -27.09
C LYS A 805 -31.51 60.67 -27.46
N ARG A 806 -30.53 60.37 -28.34
CA ARG A 806 -30.18 58.99 -28.73
C ARG A 806 -29.55 58.22 -27.57
N THR A 807 -30.39 57.55 -26.80
CA THR A 807 -29.99 56.80 -25.62
C THR A 807 -29.26 55.50 -25.97
N TRP A 808 -29.49 54.89 -27.13
CA TRP A 808 -28.85 53.61 -27.50
C TRP A 808 -27.32 53.67 -27.58
N THR A 809 -26.75 54.85 -27.84
CA THR A 809 -25.28 55.06 -27.82
C THR A 809 -24.68 55.10 -26.41
N MET A 810 -25.52 55.13 -25.37
CA MET A 810 -25.09 55.08 -23.97
C MET A 810 -24.82 53.66 -23.47
N ASN A 811 -25.22 52.62 -24.23
CA ASN A 811 -24.97 51.23 -23.85
C ASN A 811 -23.47 50.96 -23.61
N PRO A 812 -23.12 49.94 -22.80
CA PRO A 812 -21.74 49.57 -22.49
C PRO A 812 -20.95 49.22 -23.75
N LYS A 813 -19.70 49.66 -23.85
CA LYS A 813 -18.87 49.47 -25.05
C LYS A 813 -17.59 48.72 -24.71
N TYR A 814 -17.23 47.79 -25.56
CA TYR A 814 -16.00 47.03 -25.45
C TYR A 814 -15.17 47.20 -26.73
N SER A 815 -13.95 47.69 -26.58
CA SER A 815 -13.00 47.90 -27.65
C SER A 815 -12.35 46.57 -28.04
N LEU A 816 -12.62 46.11 -29.26
CA LEU A 816 -11.99 44.94 -29.88
C LEU A 816 -10.87 45.38 -30.85
N GLN A 817 -9.68 44.81 -30.69
CA GLN A 817 -8.51 45.04 -31.56
C GLN A 817 -7.77 43.73 -31.87
N PHE A 818 -7.27 43.60 -33.09
CA PHE A 818 -6.51 42.44 -33.59
C PHE A 818 -5.71 42.86 -34.84
N PHE A 819 -4.69 42.09 -35.21
CA PHE A 819 -3.73 42.46 -36.26
C PHE A 819 -3.89 41.69 -37.58
N GLU A 820 -4.57 40.55 -37.56
CA GLU A 820 -4.80 39.71 -38.73
C GLU A 820 -6.28 39.45 -38.95
N PRO A 821 -6.72 39.08 -40.17
CA PRO A 821 -8.09 38.61 -40.39
C PRO A 821 -8.42 37.47 -39.41
N ILE A 822 -9.56 37.60 -38.73
CA ILE A 822 -9.94 36.76 -37.59
C ILE A 822 -11.40 36.34 -37.72
N HIS A 823 -11.69 35.08 -37.39
CA HIS A 823 -13.05 34.60 -37.18
C HIS A 823 -13.38 34.69 -35.69
N ILE A 824 -14.39 35.48 -35.34
CA ILE A 824 -14.83 35.63 -33.95
C ILE A 824 -16.27 35.17 -33.73
N THR A 825 -16.50 34.61 -32.56
CA THR A 825 -17.82 34.34 -32.02
C THR A 825 -18.06 35.24 -30.82
N ILE A 826 -19.13 36.04 -30.85
CA ILE A 826 -19.55 36.88 -29.75
C ILE A 826 -20.80 36.27 -29.10
N THR A 827 -20.70 35.91 -27.83
CA THR A 827 -21.81 35.40 -27.03
C THR A 827 -22.18 36.43 -25.97
N LEU A 828 -23.44 36.87 -25.96
CA LEU A 828 -24.01 37.72 -24.91
C LEU A 828 -25.04 36.91 -24.13
N CYS A 829 -24.81 36.78 -22.82
CA CYS A 829 -25.65 36.00 -21.92
C CYS A 829 -26.13 36.88 -20.75
N ILE A 830 -27.39 36.74 -20.36
CA ILE A 830 -27.95 37.41 -19.18
C ILE A 830 -27.53 36.64 -17.93
N ALA A 831 -26.89 37.34 -16.98
CA ALA A 831 -26.42 36.74 -15.74
C ALA A 831 -27.55 36.46 -14.73
N GLU A 832 -28.71 37.07 -14.92
CA GLU A 832 -29.81 37.05 -13.96
C GLU A 832 -30.89 36.01 -14.28
N LYS A 833 -31.18 35.11 -13.33
CA LYS A 833 -32.20 34.06 -13.50
C LYS A 833 -33.62 34.59 -13.73
N ASN A 834 -33.97 35.74 -13.14
CA ASN A 834 -35.31 36.31 -13.17
C ASN A 834 -35.45 37.46 -14.18
N TRP A 835 -34.73 37.41 -15.30
CA TRP A 835 -34.77 38.47 -16.32
C TRP A 835 -36.19 38.82 -16.78
N LYS A 836 -37.03 37.79 -16.98
CA LYS A 836 -38.42 37.96 -17.41
C LYS A 836 -39.29 38.78 -16.44
N SER A 837 -38.98 38.78 -15.14
CA SER A 837 -39.76 39.58 -14.17
C SER A 837 -39.38 41.06 -14.18
N LYS A 838 -38.26 41.42 -14.81
CA LYS A 838 -37.80 42.81 -14.94
C LYS A 838 -38.39 43.53 -16.17
N THR A 839 -39.09 42.80 -17.03
CA THR A 839 -39.54 43.28 -18.34
C THR A 839 -41.06 43.29 -18.39
N LYS A 840 -41.69 44.38 -18.84
CA LYS A 840 -43.16 44.49 -18.92
C LYS A 840 -43.79 43.53 -19.95
N ASN A 841 -43.03 43.20 -20.99
CA ASN A 841 -43.41 42.26 -22.05
C ASN A 841 -42.16 41.53 -22.58
N THR A 842 -42.37 40.43 -23.31
CA THR A 842 -41.29 39.58 -23.86
C THR A 842 -40.39 40.30 -24.86
N VAL A 843 -40.92 41.31 -25.56
CA VAL A 843 -40.19 42.08 -26.58
C VAL A 843 -39.20 43.06 -25.95
N GLY A 844 -39.61 43.77 -24.90
CA GLY A 844 -38.73 44.72 -24.21
C GLY A 844 -37.48 44.05 -23.65
N GLY A 845 -37.63 42.80 -23.18
CA GLY A 845 -36.54 41.99 -22.62
C GLY A 845 -35.59 41.33 -23.61
N MET A 846 -35.77 41.52 -24.92
CA MET A 846 -34.86 40.95 -25.91
C MET A 846 -33.47 41.60 -25.79
N ILE A 847 -32.42 40.81 -26.01
CA ILE A 847 -31.02 41.28 -26.00
C ILE A 847 -30.43 41.20 -27.40
N GLY A 848 -29.45 42.06 -27.66
CA GLY A 848 -28.72 42.15 -28.94
C GLY A 848 -27.28 42.58 -28.72
N VAL A 849 -26.44 42.39 -29.73
CA VAL A 849 -25.05 42.88 -29.75
C VAL A 849 -24.84 43.71 -31.00
N TYR A 850 -24.47 44.98 -30.86
CA TYR A 850 -23.93 45.74 -31.99
C TYR A 850 -22.44 45.47 -32.12
N LEU A 851 -22.00 45.19 -33.35
CA LEU A 851 -20.61 45.30 -33.75
C LEU A 851 -20.45 46.55 -34.62
N ILE A 852 -19.62 47.49 -34.20
CA ILE A 852 -19.50 48.82 -34.81
C ILE A 852 -18.04 49.09 -35.16
N GLU A 853 -17.75 49.47 -36.40
CA GLU A 853 -16.40 49.89 -36.79
C GLU A 853 -16.06 51.27 -36.20
N LYS A 854 -14.91 51.40 -35.55
CA LYS A 854 -14.51 52.66 -34.89
C LYS A 854 -14.12 53.73 -35.91
N SER A 855 -14.77 54.88 -35.86
CA SER A 855 -14.35 56.09 -36.57
C SER A 855 -14.04 57.22 -35.59
N GLU A 856 -13.37 58.28 -36.06
CA GLU A 856 -12.99 59.45 -35.26
C GLU A 856 -14.21 60.31 -34.83
N ASN A 857 -15.40 60.03 -35.39
CA ASN A 857 -16.65 60.78 -35.14
C ASN A 857 -17.60 60.03 -34.17
N LYS A 858 -18.67 60.71 -33.73
CA LYS A 858 -19.75 60.12 -32.89
C LYS A 858 -20.33 58.85 -33.54
N ILE A 859 -20.71 57.86 -32.73
CA ILE A 859 -21.31 56.60 -33.19
C ILE A 859 -22.60 56.88 -33.99
N THR A 860 -22.65 56.39 -35.22
CA THR A 860 -23.82 56.44 -36.10
C THR A 860 -24.22 55.04 -36.57
N THR A 861 -25.44 54.91 -37.08
CA THR A 861 -25.96 53.63 -37.61
C THR A 861 -25.23 53.16 -38.87
N GLN A 862 -24.52 54.04 -39.57
CA GLN A 862 -23.76 53.70 -40.78
C GLN A 862 -22.50 52.87 -40.50
N GLN A 863 -22.02 52.87 -39.24
CA GLN A 863 -20.81 52.15 -38.82
C GLN A 863 -21.12 50.73 -38.30
N ILE A 864 -22.40 50.36 -38.24
CA ILE A 864 -22.84 49.05 -37.79
C ILE A 864 -22.43 48.01 -38.84
N VAL A 865 -21.53 47.09 -38.46
CA VAL A 865 -21.01 46.02 -39.34
C VAL A 865 -22.14 45.08 -39.76
N ARG A 866 -23.04 44.77 -38.82
CA ARG A 866 -24.21 43.92 -39.03
C ARG A 866 -25.36 44.38 -38.12
N ILE A 867 -26.57 44.41 -38.67
CA ILE A 867 -27.77 44.71 -37.88
C ILE A 867 -27.91 43.63 -36.78
N PRO A 868 -28.03 44.02 -35.50
CA PRO A 868 -28.13 43.07 -34.40
C PRO A 868 -29.44 42.27 -34.47
N ASN A 869 -29.38 40.98 -34.17
CA ASN A 869 -30.58 40.18 -33.96
C ASN A 869 -31.03 40.27 -32.50
N PHE A 870 -32.22 40.83 -32.28
CA PHE A 870 -32.82 40.87 -30.95
C PHE A 870 -33.67 39.62 -30.73
N LEU A 871 -33.29 38.81 -29.74
CA LEU A 871 -33.96 37.55 -29.44
C LEU A 871 -34.48 37.53 -27.99
N PRO A 872 -35.67 36.94 -27.72
CA PRO A 872 -36.25 36.87 -26.38
C PRO A 872 -35.68 35.67 -25.60
N ILE A 873 -34.37 35.50 -25.65
CA ILE A 873 -33.61 34.40 -25.05
C ILE A 873 -32.53 34.95 -24.13
N ASN A 874 -32.10 34.13 -23.18
CA ASN A 874 -31.11 34.55 -22.18
C ASN A 874 -29.67 34.54 -22.71
N GLU A 875 -29.43 33.97 -23.89
CA GLU A 875 -28.10 33.85 -24.50
C GLU A 875 -28.23 33.99 -26.01
N ILE A 876 -27.48 34.91 -26.60
CA ILE A 876 -27.35 35.08 -28.05
C ILE A 876 -25.90 34.85 -28.46
N GLN A 877 -25.69 34.21 -29.60
CA GLN A 877 -24.38 33.97 -30.17
C GLN A 877 -24.38 34.42 -31.62
N GLU A 878 -23.43 35.28 -31.99
CA GLU A 878 -23.24 35.76 -33.35
C GLU A 878 -21.78 35.55 -33.80
N GLU A 879 -21.59 35.14 -35.05
CA GLU A 879 -20.29 34.86 -35.65
C GLU A 879 -19.96 35.91 -36.72
N PHE A 880 -18.69 36.28 -36.79
CA PHE A 880 -18.17 37.32 -37.67
C PHE A 880 -16.79 36.98 -38.21
N ASP A 881 -16.60 37.15 -39.52
CA ASP A 881 -15.29 37.20 -40.15
C ASP A 881 -14.87 38.66 -40.30
N LEU A 882 -13.83 39.08 -39.56
CA LEU A 882 -13.44 40.48 -39.48
C LEU A 882 -12.06 40.73 -40.07
N GLN A 883 -11.94 41.89 -40.72
CA GLN A 883 -10.67 42.43 -41.21
C GLN A 883 -10.13 43.46 -40.21
N PRO A 884 -8.80 43.53 -40.00
CA PRO A 884 -8.21 44.51 -39.08
C PRO A 884 -8.39 45.93 -39.61
N THR A 885 -8.83 46.85 -38.76
CA THR A 885 -9.03 48.28 -39.09
C THR A 885 -8.12 49.15 -38.24
N LYS A 886 -7.83 50.39 -38.68
CA LYS A 886 -6.91 51.31 -37.99
C LYS A 886 -7.27 51.54 -36.51
N ASN A 887 -8.57 51.59 -36.21
CA ASN A 887 -9.08 51.92 -34.88
C ASN A 887 -9.68 50.69 -34.14
N GLY A 888 -9.97 49.60 -34.86
CA GLY A 888 -10.64 48.41 -34.34
C GLY A 888 -12.17 48.52 -34.36
N TYR A 889 -12.83 47.71 -33.53
CA TYR A 889 -14.30 47.62 -33.45
C TYR A 889 -14.79 47.89 -32.02
N TYR A 890 -16.05 48.32 -31.89
CA TYR A 890 -16.79 48.32 -30.64
C TYR A 890 -17.81 47.18 -30.63
N ILE A 891 -17.81 46.40 -29.56
CA ILE A 891 -18.88 45.47 -29.22
C ILE A 891 -19.76 46.16 -28.18
N MET A 892 -21.05 46.31 -28.47
CA MET A 892 -21.99 47.03 -27.60
C MET A 892 -23.21 46.16 -27.28
N PRO A 893 -23.20 45.49 -26.12
CA PRO A 893 -24.35 44.76 -25.58
C PRO A 893 -25.53 45.68 -25.31
N THR A 894 -26.73 45.28 -25.73
CA THR A 894 -27.90 46.16 -25.69
C THR A 894 -29.17 45.37 -25.37
N THR A 895 -30.11 46.02 -24.70
CA THR A 895 -31.50 45.54 -24.57
C THR A 895 -32.36 46.16 -25.67
N TYR A 896 -33.49 45.53 -26.01
CA TYR A 896 -34.39 46.10 -27.02
C TYR A 896 -35.04 47.38 -26.50
N GLN A 897 -35.67 47.32 -25.33
CA GLN A 897 -36.25 48.48 -24.65
C GLN A 897 -35.20 49.18 -23.77
N SER A 898 -35.27 50.51 -23.69
CA SER A 898 -34.45 51.32 -22.78
C SER A 898 -34.92 51.21 -21.33
N LYS A 899 -34.07 51.60 -20.38
CA LYS A 899 -34.31 51.55 -18.92
C LYS A 899 -34.44 50.15 -18.34
N ILE A 900 -33.89 49.15 -19.01
CA ILE A 900 -33.76 47.80 -18.48
C ILE A 900 -32.35 47.66 -17.90
N HIS A 901 -32.29 47.41 -16.60
CA HIS A 901 -31.03 47.31 -15.86
C HIS A 901 -30.78 45.90 -15.34
N GLY A 902 -29.52 45.48 -15.42
CA GLY A 902 -29.08 44.18 -14.92
C GLY A 902 -27.69 43.77 -15.41
N GLN A 903 -27.24 42.62 -14.95
CA GLN A 903 -25.92 42.07 -15.29
C GLN A 903 -25.96 41.18 -16.53
N PHE A 904 -24.91 41.26 -17.34
CA PHE A 904 -24.67 40.38 -18.49
C PHE A 904 -23.23 39.87 -18.52
N ILE A 905 -23.03 38.78 -19.24
CA ILE A 905 -21.75 38.16 -19.55
C ILE A 905 -21.54 38.33 -21.05
N LEU A 906 -20.48 39.02 -21.44
CA LEU A 906 -20.02 39.14 -22.81
C LEU A 906 -18.78 38.24 -22.98
N ALA A 907 -18.90 37.19 -23.79
CA ALA A 907 -17.79 36.33 -24.16
C ALA A 907 -17.46 36.53 -25.63
N VAL A 908 -16.17 36.69 -25.93
CA VAL A 908 -15.66 36.75 -27.30
C VAL A 908 -14.64 35.62 -27.45
N GLN A 909 -14.80 34.83 -28.50
CA GLN A 909 -13.88 33.78 -28.90
C GLN A 909 -13.33 34.10 -30.28
N GLY A 910 -12.05 33.84 -30.52
CA GLY A 910 -11.40 33.96 -31.81
C GLY A 910 -10.60 32.71 -32.16
N ASP A 911 -10.41 32.45 -33.45
CA ASP A 911 -9.42 31.48 -33.94
C ASP A 911 -7.97 31.99 -33.76
N LYS A 912 -7.81 33.32 -33.67
CA LYS A 912 -6.56 34.04 -33.42
C LYS A 912 -6.65 34.93 -32.16
N GLU A 913 -5.51 35.48 -31.77
CA GLU A 913 -5.41 36.38 -30.61
C GLU A 913 -6.04 37.74 -30.90
N PHE A 914 -6.72 38.30 -29.90
CA PHE A 914 -7.28 39.65 -29.95
C PHE A 914 -7.18 40.32 -28.58
N THR A 915 -7.49 41.61 -28.51
CA THR A 915 -7.62 42.38 -27.27
C THR A 915 -9.05 42.89 -27.14
N LEU A 916 -9.68 42.65 -25.99
CA LEU A 916 -11.01 43.17 -25.67
C LEU A 916 -10.98 43.96 -24.36
N GLN A 917 -11.25 45.27 -24.44
CA GLN A 917 -11.21 46.17 -23.29
C GLN A 917 -12.55 46.85 -23.06
N ALA A 918 -13.08 46.77 -21.85
CA ALA A 918 -14.25 47.56 -21.45
C ALA A 918 -13.90 49.05 -21.42
N LEU A 919 -14.74 49.89 -22.03
CA LEU A 919 -14.60 51.34 -21.99
C LEU A 919 -15.39 51.88 -20.80
N LYS A 920 -14.73 52.74 -20.02
CA LYS A 920 -15.31 53.39 -18.84
C LYS A 920 -16.27 54.51 -19.22
#